data_AF-A0A3A0CPG4-F1
#
_entry.id   AF-A0A3A0CPG4-F1
#
_cell.length_a   1.000
_cell.length_b   1.000
_cell.length_c   1.000
_cell.angle_alpha   90.00
_cell.angle_beta   90.00
_cell.angle_gamma   90.00
#
_symmetry.space_group_name_H-M   'P 1'
#
loop_
_entity.id
_entity.type
_entity.pdbx_description
1 polymer ?
#
loop_
_entity_poly.entity_id
_entity_poly.type
_entity_poly.pdbx_seq_one_letter_code
_entity_poly.pdbx_strand_id
1 'polypeptide(L)'
;MAQTGRAGHRRNQVTLVKHPRSGRATARATCGLSALLATLLGGGLVNHPHARAQERVRVVGCGTTSCATAVNLSEPTRLGGPGTDPKFANFAARAGDRSTPRGIPVATGCDDGTTIDLLIVYTATARAAAGGTAAINNLITAAVADANLAFNNSEIDTFLNVVHRAEVAYAETGDSTQDGAALLAGTGALAAAHTLRDQFSADLVGLWVDVLEVGGRVFAPTNPSGKSGYFEMRWDNWDLYTLAHEIGHNLGCAHDPPNAFNDAYFPYSYGYNDPLDEWHTIMAVFQANPTIPYFSNPDVTYFGRPTGTTLADNARTINQTRHIVANYRVLPVFGLPPVLRVNAGAPPGGDGLTWGTALNDLHHAICQAVRSRGDVLEIWVAQGVYHADLSEGLRQLSFRLQNNLALYGGFIGNETVVTQRNPALNPTVLSGDIGLPGDASDNSMHVVVAEDVDATAILDGFIVQDGNANTESVFFNPRGGGMRVLDASPTLSNLRFEDNTAGQLGGGMYCDTGSPAVSDCAFVNNAADPDNFPGGGAMANVNASAPEVANTLFDGNFAGYVGGAVVNYDSPAVFTSCRFIGNLSAYGGAVENSANSTASYINCGFHGNVADFHGGAFDIIASNPLIAGCVFTGNIAISNYGGAMTTFAASSPTVVNCTMAFNDGGSTGGAIANDSDGPAVTSCILWGNTADFGNSEERQIWNFAGQTYIDYSIVEGWSGALGGAGNSGNDPRFTDPAGRDDVPGTADDDVRLMPGSGGIDAGDTSAVPIELTADFSGGPRRVDIPLIADTGVGPAPVVDIGAHEFAPAQCQSGDLNGDGLLTPLDVPPFAASLVGAPPESCTADLNNDGWSDALDVQLFTTLLLAP
;
A
#
# COMPACT_ATOMS: atom_id res chain seq x y z
N MET A 1 -31.02 -15.99 54.38
CA MET A 1 -31.17 -17.03 55.44
C MET A 1 -32.15 -18.10 54.94
N ALA A 2 -31.94 -19.38 55.29
CA ALA A 2 -32.85 -20.56 55.17
C ALA A 2 -33.65 -20.76 53.85
N GLN A 3 -33.29 -21.71 52.97
CA GLN A 3 -33.67 -23.16 52.95
C GLN A 3 -35.16 -23.42 52.59
N THR A 4 -35.53 -24.26 51.60
CA THR A 4 -35.25 -25.71 51.37
C THR A 4 -35.53 -26.10 49.87
N GLY A 5 -35.12 -27.22 49.26
CA GLY A 5 -34.15 -28.29 49.56
C GLY A 5 -34.20 -29.54 48.63
N ARG A 6 -33.04 -30.21 48.41
CA ARG A 6 -32.76 -31.64 48.01
C ARG A 6 -32.76 -32.18 46.55
N ALA A 7 -31.59 -32.74 46.17
CA ALA A 7 -31.27 -33.99 45.38
C ALA A 7 -31.77 -34.13 43.90
N GLY A 8 -31.16 -34.87 42.95
CA GLY A 8 -29.96 -35.75 42.86
C GLY A 8 -30.07 -36.72 41.62
N HIS A 9 -29.08 -37.53 41.14
CA HIS A 9 -27.64 -37.71 41.43
C HIS A 9 -26.94 -38.74 40.46
N ARG A 10 -25.89 -38.35 39.67
CA ARG A 10 -24.85 -39.16 38.93
C ARG A 10 -25.17 -39.90 37.60
N ARG A 11 -24.22 -39.83 36.62
CA ARG A 11 -23.15 -40.86 36.38
C ARG A 11 -22.06 -40.48 35.35
N ASN A 12 -20.80 -40.74 35.74
CA ASN A 12 -19.58 -41.15 35.03
C ASN A 12 -19.30 -40.79 33.55
N GLN A 13 -18.07 -40.32 33.27
CA GLN A 13 -17.10 -41.08 32.46
C GLN A 13 -15.63 -40.68 32.75
N VAL A 14 -14.67 -41.43 32.18
CA VAL A 14 -13.24 -41.45 32.54
C VAL A 14 -12.38 -41.06 31.34
N THR A 15 -11.37 -40.21 31.54
CA THR A 15 -10.41 -39.80 30.50
C THR A 15 -9.15 -40.67 30.53
N LEU A 16 -8.66 -41.09 29.37
CA LEU A 16 -7.44 -41.90 29.21
C LEU A 16 -6.61 -41.42 28.00
N VAL A 17 -5.28 -41.51 28.15
CA VAL A 17 -4.24 -40.90 27.29
C VAL A 17 -3.94 -41.71 26.02
N LYS A 18 -3.65 -41.06 24.88
CA LYS A 18 -2.63 -41.51 23.90
C LYS A 18 -2.27 -40.50 22.78
N HIS A 19 -0.98 -40.43 22.44
CA HIS A 19 -0.47 -39.93 21.14
C HIS A 19 -0.84 -40.89 19.99
N PRO A 20 -0.74 -40.45 18.71
CA PRO A 20 0.43 -40.84 17.90
C PRO A 20 0.98 -39.76 16.93
N ARG A 21 2.12 -40.09 16.31
CA ARG A 21 2.77 -39.35 15.21
C ARG A 21 2.26 -39.80 13.82
N SER A 22 2.62 -38.99 12.82
CA SER A 22 2.99 -39.34 11.42
C SER A 22 1.90 -39.67 10.37
N GLY A 23 2.05 -39.06 9.18
CA GLY A 23 2.11 -39.84 7.94
C GLY A 23 1.28 -39.40 6.73
N ARG A 24 1.91 -38.65 5.81
CA ARG A 24 1.72 -38.64 4.33
C ARG A 24 0.36 -38.26 3.70
N ALA A 25 0.44 -37.17 2.92
CA ALA A 25 0.20 -37.09 1.47
C ALA A 25 -1.07 -37.77 0.87
N THR A 26 -2.01 -36.93 0.45
CA THR A 26 -3.08 -37.28 -0.50
C THR A 26 -2.82 -36.66 -1.88
N ALA A 27 -2.34 -37.45 -2.84
CA ALA A 27 -2.41 -37.09 -4.25
C ALA A 27 -3.77 -37.54 -4.81
N ARG A 28 -4.55 -36.61 -5.40
CA ARG A 28 -5.70 -36.96 -6.25
C ARG A 28 -5.21 -37.09 -7.69
N ALA A 29 -5.47 -38.23 -8.31
CA ALA A 29 -5.25 -38.46 -9.73
C ALA A 29 -6.50 -38.10 -10.54
N THR A 30 -6.30 -37.54 -11.72
CA THR A 30 -7.30 -37.42 -12.78
C THR A 30 -6.80 -38.09 -14.06
N CYS A 31 -7.76 -38.52 -14.87
CA CYS A 31 -7.61 -39.11 -16.21
C CYS A 31 -6.99 -40.53 -16.30
N GLY A 32 -7.65 -41.38 -17.10
CA GLY A 32 -7.24 -42.75 -17.40
C GLY A 32 -7.31 -43.05 -18.89
N LEU A 33 -7.27 -44.35 -19.25
CA LEU A 33 -7.16 -44.91 -20.62
C LEU A 33 -5.84 -44.53 -21.32
N SER A 34 -4.89 -45.44 -21.51
CA SER A 34 -5.04 -46.60 -22.41
C SER A 34 -3.90 -47.61 -22.20
N ALA A 35 -4.13 -48.88 -22.51
CA ALA A 35 -3.11 -49.94 -22.41
C ALA A 35 -2.71 -50.47 -23.79
N LEU A 36 -1.41 -50.76 -24.01
CA LEU A 36 -1.00 -51.93 -24.81
C LEU A 36 0.50 -52.33 -24.63
N LEU A 37 0.70 -53.63 -24.40
CA LEU A 37 1.83 -54.54 -24.73
C LEU A 37 3.30 -54.04 -24.88
N ALA A 38 4.20 -54.77 -24.20
CA ALA A 38 5.37 -55.55 -24.73
C ALA A 38 6.60 -55.46 -23.77
N THR A 39 7.00 -56.50 -23.02
CA THR A 39 7.92 -57.63 -23.39
C THR A 39 9.28 -57.19 -23.99
N LEU A 40 10.47 -57.69 -23.61
CA LEU A 40 10.93 -58.60 -22.52
C LEU A 40 12.50 -58.69 -22.61
N LEU A 41 13.16 -59.21 -21.56
CA LEU A 41 14.49 -59.90 -21.52
C LEU A 41 15.76 -59.18 -21.03
N GLY A 42 16.43 -59.84 -20.06
CA GLY A 42 17.89 -59.92 -19.92
C GLY A 42 18.53 -58.89 -18.96
N GLY A 43 19.16 -59.23 -17.83
CA GLY A 43 19.44 -60.54 -17.21
C GLY A 43 20.91 -60.67 -16.82
N GLY A 44 21.22 -60.71 -15.52
CA GLY A 44 22.62 -60.80 -15.03
C GLY A 44 22.75 -60.77 -13.50
N LEU A 45 22.59 -61.92 -12.85
CA LEU A 45 22.92 -62.15 -11.44
C LEU A 45 24.25 -62.91 -11.32
N VAL A 46 24.98 -62.74 -10.20
CA VAL A 46 25.44 -63.81 -9.26
C VAL A 46 26.65 -63.37 -8.38
N ASN A 47 26.38 -63.25 -7.06
CA ASN A 47 27.16 -63.61 -5.85
C ASN A 47 28.63 -63.17 -5.55
N HIS A 48 28.80 -62.33 -4.50
CA HIS A 48 29.40 -62.62 -3.15
C HIS A 48 30.76 -63.38 -2.96
N PRO A 49 31.47 -63.29 -1.78
CA PRO A 49 31.50 -62.24 -0.71
C PRO A 49 32.90 -61.95 -0.04
N HIS A 50 32.91 -61.03 0.94
CA HIS A 50 33.82 -60.89 2.12
C HIS A 50 35.35 -60.67 1.99
N ALA A 51 35.82 -59.53 2.56
CA ALA A 51 37.02 -59.46 3.42
C ALA A 51 36.95 -58.24 4.38
N ARG A 52 37.57 -58.34 5.57
CA ARG A 52 37.71 -57.24 6.55
C ARG A 52 39.10 -56.59 6.43
N ALA A 53 39.20 -55.30 6.75
CA ALA A 53 40.41 -54.72 7.34
C ALA A 53 40.02 -53.67 8.39
N GLN A 54 40.57 -53.80 9.60
CA GLN A 54 40.59 -52.73 10.60
C GLN A 54 42.00 -52.14 10.59
N GLU A 55 42.14 -50.83 10.79
CA GLU A 55 43.36 -50.32 11.44
C GLU A 55 43.05 -49.09 12.30
N ARG A 56 43.38 -49.19 13.58
CA ARG A 56 43.43 -48.08 14.55
C ARG A 56 44.90 -47.84 14.86
N VAL A 57 45.41 -46.61 14.73
CA VAL A 57 46.76 -46.29 15.19
C VAL A 57 46.81 -44.98 15.99
N ARG A 58 47.10 -45.15 17.29
CA ARG A 58 47.76 -44.26 18.26
C ARG A 58 47.29 -42.81 18.44
N VAL A 59 46.63 -42.61 19.58
CA VAL A 59 46.88 -41.46 20.45
C VAL A 59 48.34 -41.47 20.91
N VAL A 60 49.01 -40.31 20.82
CA VAL A 60 50.23 -39.99 21.59
C VAL A 60 49.86 -38.83 22.51
N GLY A 61 49.97 -39.05 23.82
CA GLY A 61 49.66 -38.00 24.80
C GLY A 61 50.84 -37.07 25.05
N CYS A 62 50.54 -35.82 25.41
CA CYS A 62 51.49 -34.93 26.09
C CYS A 62 50.75 -34.26 27.25
N GLY A 63 51.44 -34.10 28.37
CA GLY A 63 50.90 -33.46 29.58
C GLY A 63 51.60 -32.14 29.88
N THR A 64 50.86 -31.24 30.53
CA THR A 64 51.30 -30.16 31.41
C THR A 64 52.25 -29.05 30.89
N THR A 65 51.80 -27.81 31.15
CA THR A 65 52.54 -26.57 31.43
C THR A 65 53.18 -25.71 30.31
N SER A 66 52.77 -24.43 30.36
CA SER A 66 53.45 -23.17 29.97
C SER A 66 53.71 -22.81 28.50
N CYS A 67 52.81 -21.98 27.98
CA CYS A 67 53.03 -20.65 27.36
C CYS A 67 54.00 -20.43 26.17
N ALA A 68 53.45 -19.67 25.21
CA ALA A 68 54.12 -18.69 24.35
C ALA A 68 55.10 -19.21 23.27
N THR A 69 54.56 -19.45 22.08
CA THR A 69 55.17 -18.94 20.85
C THR A 69 54.08 -18.70 19.80
N ALA A 70 54.06 -17.51 19.19
CA ALA A 70 53.11 -17.20 18.13
C ALA A 70 53.43 -18.03 16.88
N VAL A 71 52.43 -18.75 16.36
CA VAL A 71 52.51 -19.29 15.00
C VAL A 71 52.19 -18.15 14.06
N ASN A 72 53.24 -17.59 13.47
CA ASN A 72 53.15 -16.57 12.44
C ASN A 72 52.57 -17.20 11.16
N LEU A 73 51.25 -17.09 10.95
CA LEU A 73 50.58 -17.47 9.71
C LEU A 73 50.78 -16.38 8.64
N SER A 74 52.04 -16.10 8.32
CA SER A 74 52.40 -15.37 7.10
C SER A 74 52.25 -16.31 5.90
N GLU A 75 51.33 -15.95 5.00
CA GLU A 75 50.90 -16.68 3.79
C GLU A 75 49.92 -17.86 3.99
N PRO A 76 48.63 -17.68 3.67
CA PRO A 76 47.80 -18.82 3.31
C PRO A 76 48.26 -19.34 1.95
N THR A 77 48.62 -20.63 1.86
CA THR A 77 48.88 -21.25 0.55
C THR A 77 47.58 -21.28 -0.25
N ARG A 78 47.49 -20.38 -1.24
CA ARG A 78 46.47 -20.36 -2.29
C ARG A 78 46.45 -21.71 -3.03
N LEU A 79 45.56 -22.61 -2.63
CA LEU A 79 45.35 -23.90 -3.28
C LEU A 79 44.17 -23.78 -4.24
N GLY A 80 44.50 -23.53 -5.51
CA GLY A 80 43.54 -23.25 -6.59
C GLY A 80 44.07 -22.10 -7.45
N GLY A 81 44.62 -22.42 -8.62
CA GLY A 81 45.08 -21.41 -9.58
C GLY A 81 43.88 -20.68 -10.21
N PRO A 82 44.00 -19.39 -10.55
CA PRO A 82 42.90 -18.62 -11.09
C PRO A 82 42.51 -19.12 -12.49
N GLY A 83 41.21 -19.28 -12.73
CA GLY A 83 40.67 -19.35 -14.08
C GLY A 83 40.97 -18.06 -14.84
N THR A 84 41.10 -18.13 -16.17
CA THR A 84 41.45 -17.00 -17.02
C THR A 84 40.27 -16.05 -17.29
N ASP A 85 39.45 -15.79 -16.27
CA ASP A 85 38.31 -14.87 -16.36
C ASP A 85 38.80 -13.41 -16.35
N PRO A 86 38.41 -12.57 -17.34
CA PRO A 86 38.61 -11.12 -17.31
C PRO A 86 38.21 -10.42 -16.00
N LYS A 87 37.24 -10.94 -15.23
CA LYS A 87 36.81 -10.38 -13.93
C LYS A 87 37.96 -10.27 -12.91
N PHE A 88 38.93 -11.21 -12.89
CA PHE A 88 40.09 -11.15 -11.98
C PHE A 88 40.96 -9.89 -12.14
N ALA A 89 40.99 -9.29 -13.34
CA ALA A 89 41.77 -8.08 -13.59
C ALA A 89 41.18 -6.83 -12.89
N ASN A 90 39.87 -6.82 -12.62
CA ASN A 90 39.19 -5.70 -11.96
C ASN A 90 39.50 -5.63 -10.46
N PHE A 91 39.70 -6.77 -9.79
CA PHE A 91 39.89 -6.79 -8.32
C PHE A 91 41.20 -6.11 -7.90
N ALA A 92 42.30 -6.40 -8.60
CA ALA A 92 43.60 -5.76 -8.35
C ALA A 92 43.61 -4.25 -8.67
N ALA A 93 42.73 -3.78 -9.57
CA ALA A 93 42.56 -2.36 -9.87
C ALA A 93 41.62 -1.62 -8.88
N ARG A 94 40.78 -2.37 -8.14
CA ARG A 94 39.86 -1.83 -7.12
C ARG A 94 40.46 -1.82 -5.71
N ALA A 95 41.41 -2.71 -5.41
CA ALA A 95 42.04 -2.88 -4.09
C ALA A 95 42.98 -1.74 -3.60
N GLY A 96 42.91 -0.55 -4.18
CA GLY A 96 43.56 0.64 -3.63
C GLY A 96 42.71 1.22 -2.50
N ASP A 97 43.32 1.61 -1.38
CA ASP A 97 42.65 2.18 -0.20
C ASP A 97 41.93 3.50 -0.55
N ARG A 98 40.64 3.40 -0.89
CA ARG A 98 39.76 4.55 -1.15
C ARG A 98 39.22 5.06 0.18
N SER A 99 40.09 5.70 0.94
CA SER A 99 39.78 6.46 2.18
C SER A 99 38.91 7.71 1.96
N THR A 100 38.15 7.74 0.87
CA THR A 100 37.15 8.72 0.48
C THR A 100 35.92 7.97 -0.04
N PRO A 101 34.69 8.38 0.28
CA PRO A 101 33.49 7.71 -0.22
C PRO A 101 33.42 7.77 -1.75
N ARG A 102 32.70 6.84 -2.37
CA ARG A 102 32.66 6.75 -3.83
C ARG A 102 31.95 7.96 -4.45
N GLY A 103 32.66 8.66 -5.33
CA GLY A 103 32.05 9.63 -6.26
C GLY A 103 31.24 8.94 -7.36
N ILE A 104 29.91 9.05 -7.30
CA ILE A 104 28.98 8.59 -8.33
C ILE A 104 28.74 9.75 -9.33
N PRO A 105 28.85 9.53 -10.65
CA PRO A 105 28.48 10.54 -11.65
C PRO A 105 27.05 11.07 -11.46
N VAL A 106 26.81 12.31 -11.89
CA VAL A 106 25.44 12.89 -11.92
C VAL A 106 24.59 12.17 -12.98
N ALA A 107 25.20 11.82 -14.12
CA ALA A 107 24.56 11.15 -15.25
C ALA A 107 24.17 9.66 -15.04
N THR A 108 24.41 9.10 -13.84
CA THR A 108 24.04 7.70 -13.53
C THR A 108 22.94 7.58 -12.48
N GLY A 109 22.44 8.68 -11.90
CA GLY A 109 21.34 8.59 -10.94
C GLY A 109 21.77 8.08 -9.56
N CYS A 110 21.54 6.79 -9.33
CA CYS A 110 21.82 6.04 -8.10
C CYS A 110 23.24 5.43 -8.11
N ASP A 111 23.66 4.79 -7.01
CA ASP A 111 24.79 3.84 -7.05
C ASP A 111 24.38 2.51 -7.69
N ASP A 112 25.30 1.90 -8.42
CA ASP A 112 25.12 0.61 -9.11
C ASP A 112 25.41 -0.61 -8.20
N GLY A 113 25.75 -0.38 -6.93
CA GLY A 113 26.08 -1.42 -5.97
C GLY A 113 27.44 -2.08 -6.20
N THR A 114 28.29 -1.58 -7.11
CA THR A 114 29.62 -2.18 -7.35
C THR A 114 30.67 -1.83 -6.27
N THR A 115 30.32 -0.99 -5.29
CA THR A 115 30.95 -0.96 -3.96
C THR A 115 29.94 -0.49 -2.93
N ILE A 116 30.04 -1.03 -1.71
CA ILE A 116 29.30 -0.61 -0.53
C ILE A 116 30.31 0.06 0.42
N ASP A 117 30.03 1.30 0.82
CA ASP A 117 30.91 2.07 1.70
C ASP A 117 30.61 1.73 3.18
N LEU A 118 31.65 1.37 3.94
CA LEU A 118 31.57 0.76 5.27
C LEU A 118 32.25 1.64 6.33
N LEU A 119 31.49 1.99 7.38
CA LEU A 119 31.99 2.56 8.63
C LEU A 119 32.11 1.44 9.67
N ILE A 120 33.27 1.32 10.33
CA ILE A 120 33.39 0.50 11.55
C ILE A 120 33.61 1.40 12.76
N VAL A 121 32.73 1.29 13.75
CA VAL A 121 32.91 1.86 15.07
C VAL A 121 33.24 0.77 16.09
N TYR A 122 34.06 1.07 17.09
CA TYR A 122 34.45 0.09 18.10
C TYR A 122 34.48 0.70 19.50
N THR A 123 34.28 -0.14 20.51
CA THR A 123 34.31 0.27 21.93
C THR A 123 35.74 0.37 22.46
N ALA A 124 35.90 1.09 23.57
CA ALA A 124 37.19 1.21 24.25
C ALA A 124 37.70 -0.12 24.82
N THR A 125 36.78 -1.04 25.18
CA THR A 125 37.05 -2.41 25.63
C THR A 125 37.49 -3.30 24.47
N ALA A 126 36.76 -3.32 23.36
CA ALA A 126 37.15 -4.04 22.13
C ALA A 126 38.57 -3.64 21.67
N ARG A 127 38.86 -2.34 21.61
CA ARG A 127 40.22 -1.85 21.31
C ARG A 127 41.27 -2.36 22.31
N ALA A 128 40.95 -2.39 23.60
CA ALA A 128 41.89 -2.84 24.63
C ALA A 128 42.17 -4.34 24.52
N ALA A 129 41.14 -5.15 24.31
CA ALA A 129 41.23 -6.60 24.12
C ALA A 129 42.01 -6.97 22.85
N ALA A 130 41.79 -6.25 21.75
CA ALA A 130 42.55 -6.38 20.51
C ALA A 130 44.04 -6.03 20.63
N GLY A 131 44.48 -5.36 21.71
CA GLY A 131 45.87 -4.93 21.90
C GLY A 131 46.16 -3.49 21.45
N GLY A 132 45.14 -2.66 21.28
CA GLY A 132 45.25 -1.22 20.97
C GLY A 132 44.80 -0.84 19.56
N THR A 133 44.74 0.47 19.29
CA THR A 133 44.18 1.06 18.06
C THR A 133 44.78 0.48 16.77
N ALA A 134 46.09 0.27 16.73
CA ALA A 134 46.74 -0.31 15.55
C ALA A 134 46.34 -1.77 15.31
N ALA A 135 46.13 -2.55 16.37
CA ALA A 135 45.78 -3.95 16.27
C ALA A 135 44.32 -4.14 15.82
N ILE A 136 43.35 -3.42 16.42
CA ILE A 136 41.95 -3.49 15.98
C ILE A 136 41.78 -3.00 14.53
N ASN A 137 42.48 -1.94 14.12
CA ASN A 137 42.43 -1.47 12.73
C ASN A 137 43.02 -2.48 11.72
N ASN A 138 44.04 -3.26 12.13
CA ASN A 138 44.57 -4.35 11.31
C ASN A 138 43.57 -5.51 11.20
N LEU A 139 42.87 -5.86 12.29
CA LEU A 139 41.83 -6.90 12.29
C LEU A 139 40.64 -6.52 11.42
N ILE A 140 40.15 -5.28 11.52
CA ILE A 140 39.11 -4.72 10.63
C ILE A 140 39.55 -4.85 9.17
N THR A 141 40.81 -4.50 8.87
CA THR A 141 41.34 -4.54 7.50
C THR A 141 41.47 -5.97 6.97
N ALA A 142 41.86 -6.93 7.82
CA ALA A 142 41.90 -8.35 7.46
C ALA A 142 40.48 -8.90 7.20
N ALA A 143 39.52 -8.67 8.10
CA ALA A 143 38.14 -9.14 7.96
C ALA A 143 37.47 -8.60 6.69
N VAL A 144 37.72 -7.34 6.32
CA VAL A 144 37.22 -6.75 5.07
C VAL A 144 37.90 -7.35 3.83
N ALA A 145 39.19 -7.67 3.91
CA ALA A 145 39.89 -8.37 2.83
C ALA A 145 39.34 -9.79 2.62
N ASP A 146 39.01 -10.50 3.70
CA ASP A 146 38.40 -11.84 3.68
C ASP A 146 36.97 -11.82 3.12
N ALA A 147 36.15 -10.83 3.50
CA ALA A 147 34.80 -10.64 2.93
C ALA A 147 34.86 -10.32 1.43
N ASN A 148 35.77 -9.44 1.01
CA ASN A 148 36.01 -9.15 -0.41
C ASN A 148 36.53 -10.37 -1.19
N LEU A 149 37.38 -11.21 -0.59
CA LEU A 149 37.80 -12.48 -1.17
C LEU A 149 36.61 -13.41 -1.39
N ALA A 150 35.69 -13.50 -0.41
CA ALA A 150 34.49 -14.31 -0.52
C ALA A 150 33.55 -13.83 -1.64
N PHE A 151 33.35 -12.52 -1.80
CA PHE A 151 32.59 -11.96 -2.93
C PHE A 151 33.22 -12.35 -4.27
N ASN A 152 34.53 -12.13 -4.44
CA ASN A 152 35.25 -12.51 -5.67
C ASN A 152 35.15 -14.01 -5.97
N ASN A 153 35.32 -14.86 -4.96
CA ASN A 153 35.24 -16.32 -5.11
C ASN A 153 33.85 -16.81 -5.53
N SER A 154 32.80 -16.06 -5.22
CA SER A 154 31.40 -16.46 -5.41
C SER A 154 30.73 -15.77 -6.62
N GLU A 155 31.52 -15.10 -7.46
CA GLU A 155 31.05 -14.30 -8.61
C GLU A 155 30.06 -13.18 -8.25
N ILE A 156 30.26 -12.57 -7.07
CA ILE A 156 29.50 -11.43 -6.59
C ILE A 156 30.14 -10.12 -7.07
N ASP A 157 29.37 -9.30 -7.79
CA ASP A 157 29.83 -8.07 -8.46
C ASP A 157 29.80 -6.82 -7.55
N THR A 158 30.08 -6.98 -6.24
CA THR A 158 30.27 -5.88 -5.28
C THR A 158 31.64 -5.92 -4.58
N PHE A 159 31.94 -4.89 -3.79
CA PHE A 159 33.20 -4.69 -3.07
C PHE A 159 32.92 -3.89 -1.79
N LEU A 160 33.60 -4.18 -0.69
CA LEU A 160 33.52 -3.40 0.54
C LEU A 160 34.68 -2.41 0.63
N ASN A 161 34.35 -1.12 0.80
CA ASN A 161 35.33 -0.05 0.98
C ASN A 161 35.20 0.58 2.37
N VAL A 162 36.27 0.60 3.17
CA VAL A 162 36.20 1.17 4.53
C VAL A 162 36.45 2.68 4.49
N VAL A 163 35.37 3.46 4.43
CA VAL A 163 35.44 4.93 4.40
C VAL A 163 35.90 5.53 5.72
N HIS A 164 35.60 4.89 6.86
CA HIS A 164 36.05 5.38 8.16
C HIS A 164 36.14 4.29 9.25
N ARG A 165 36.97 4.54 10.27
CA ARG A 165 37.13 3.69 11.47
C ARG A 165 37.25 4.58 12.70
N ALA A 166 36.43 4.39 13.74
CA ALA A 166 36.43 5.25 14.93
C ALA A 166 36.16 4.52 16.25
N GLU A 167 36.73 5.04 17.34
CA GLU A 167 36.34 4.66 18.70
C GLU A 167 35.11 5.46 19.12
N VAL A 168 34.06 4.78 19.58
CA VAL A 168 32.88 5.43 20.18
C VAL A 168 32.94 5.32 21.69
N ALA A 169 32.47 6.37 22.39
CA ALA A 169 32.42 6.42 23.85
C ALA A 169 31.26 5.58 24.44
N TYR A 170 30.97 4.44 23.83
CA TYR A 170 29.93 3.50 24.23
C TYR A 170 30.48 2.47 25.20
N ALA A 171 29.65 2.09 26.17
CA ALA A 171 29.91 0.98 27.07
C ALA A 171 28.95 -0.15 26.70
N GLU A 172 29.50 -1.16 26.00
CA GLU A 172 28.78 -2.39 25.64
C GLU A 172 28.18 -3.07 26.87
N THR A 173 26.99 -3.62 26.71
CA THR A 173 26.29 -4.38 27.75
C THR A 173 26.62 -5.87 27.69
N GLY A 174 27.00 -6.37 26.51
CA GLY A 174 27.20 -7.79 26.25
C GLY A 174 25.88 -8.54 26.01
N ASP A 175 24.83 -7.81 25.65
CA ASP A 175 23.55 -8.30 25.14
C ASP A 175 23.27 -7.57 23.83
N SER A 176 23.43 -8.28 22.72
CA SER A 176 23.26 -7.74 21.38
C SER A 176 21.89 -7.09 21.19
N THR A 177 20.85 -7.56 21.89
CA THR A 177 19.49 -6.99 21.79
C THR A 177 19.44 -5.57 22.35
N GLN A 178 20.22 -5.26 23.38
CA GLN A 178 20.31 -3.93 23.98
C GLN A 178 21.29 -3.04 23.21
N ASP A 179 22.46 -3.57 22.88
CA ASP A 179 23.52 -2.83 22.21
C ASP A 179 23.12 -2.46 20.76
N GLY A 180 22.53 -3.40 20.02
CA GLY A 180 21.94 -3.16 18.70
C GLY A 180 20.71 -2.23 18.70
N ALA A 181 19.85 -2.29 19.71
CA ALA A 181 18.74 -1.34 19.84
C ALA A 181 19.24 0.09 20.12
N ALA A 182 20.28 0.25 20.94
CA ALA A 182 20.93 1.54 21.17
C ALA A 182 21.63 2.07 19.90
N LEU A 183 22.24 1.17 19.10
CA LEU A 183 22.84 1.51 17.81
C LEU A 183 21.79 1.99 16.80
N LEU A 184 20.68 1.26 16.63
CA LEU A 184 19.58 1.67 15.75
C LEU A 184 18.96 3.02 16.17
N ALA A 185 18.73 3.21 17.47
CA ALA A 185 18.14 4.45 17.99
C ALA A 185 19.04 5.68 17.78
N GLY A 186 20.35 5.51 17.61
CA GLY A 186 21.28 6.62 17.35
C GLY A 186 21.33 7.66 18.47
N THR A 187 21.07 7.26 19.72
CA THR A 187 21.03 8.17 20.87
C THR A 187 22.24 8.03 21.79
N GLY A 188 22.40 8.98 22.72
CA GLY A 188 23.46 8.94 23.73
C GLY A 188 24.86 8.87 23.12
N ALA A 189 25.64 7.86 23.52
CA ALA A 189 27.01 7.68 23.02
C ALA A 189 27.08 7.13 21.59
N LEU A 190 26.04 6.47 21.07
CA LEU A 190 26.00 5.92 19.71
C LEU A 190 25.46 6.92 18.67
N ALA A 191 24.98 8.10 19.09
CA ALA A 191 24.72 9.24 18.19
C ALA A 191 25.95 9.64 17.36
N ALA A 192 27.16 9.42 17.91
CA ALA A 192 28.41 9.62 17.19
C ALA A 192 28.55 8.70 15.96
N ALA A 193 28.06 7.46 16.03
CA ALA A 193 28.11 6.52 14.90
C ALA A 193 27.24 7.00 13.74
N HIS A 194 26.04 7.54 14.02
CA HIS A 194 25.16 8.13 13.00
C HIS A 194 25.76 9.41 12.39
N THR A 195 26.33 10.28 13.22
CA THR A 195 27.04 11.49 12.74
C THR A 195 28.19 11.13 11.79
N LEU A 196 28.98 10.10 12.13
CA LEU A 196 30.04 9.59 11.27
C LEU A 196 29.48 8.92 10.01
N ARG A 197 28.38 8.16 10.10
CA ARG A 197 27.72 7.52 8.95
C ARG A 197 27.34 8.56 7.90
N ASP A 198 26.73 9.67 8.32
CA ASP A 198 26.33 10.74 7.39
C ASP A 198 27.53 11.55 6.89
N GLN A 199 28.50 11.85 7.77
CA GLN A 199 29.72 12.59 7.41
C GLN A 199 30.56 11.85 6.35
N PHE A 200 30.68 10.54 6.47
CA PHE A 200 31.45 9.69 5.57
C PHE A 200 30.58 8.95 4.55
N SER A 201 29.29 9.26 4.46
CA SER A 201 28.35 8.64 3.51
C SER A 201 28.50 7.11 3.47
N ALA A 202 28.44 6.49 4.66
CA ALA A 202 28.64 5.05 4.83
C ALA A 202 27.31 4.29 4.73
N ASP A 203 27.22 3.41 3.75
CA ASP A 203 26.08 2.53 3.54
C ASP A 203 25.88 1.58 4.71
N LEU A 204 26.96 0.96 5.21
CA LEU A 204 26.91 0.04 6.34
C LEU A 204 27.68 0.55 7.56
N VAL A 205 27.21 0.21 8.76
CA VAL A 205 27.82 0.54 10.05
C VAL A 205 27.95 -0.70 10.92
N GLY A 206 29.18 -1.12 11.19
CA GLY A 206 29.48 -2.20 12.14
C GLY A 206 29.94 -1.67 13.49
N LEU A 207 29.31 -2.10 14.59
CA LEU A 207 29.78 -1.91 15.95
C LEU A 207 30.60 -3.12 16.41
N TRP A 208 31.85 -2.90 16.79
CA TRP A 208 32.77 -3.95 17.26
C TRP A 208 32.94 -3.90 18.80
N VAL A 209 32.60 -5.00 19.46
CA VAL A 209 32.56 -5.17 20.94
C VAL A 209 33.47 -6.29 21.45
N ASP A 210 33.80 -6.33 22.75
CA ASP A 210 34.59 -7.42 23.38
C ASP A 210 33.70 -8.57 23.89
N VAL A 211 32.64 -8.23 24.62
CA VAL A 211 31.67 -9.21 25.11
C VAL A 211 30.42 -9.13 24.25
N LEU A 212 29.99 -10.29 23.73
CA LEU A 212 28.75 -10.50 23.02
C LEU A 212 28.35 -11.97 23.23
N GLU A 213 27.05 -12.25 23.30
CA GLU A 213 26.51 -13.60 23.50
C GLU A 213 26.51 -14.46 22.23
N VAL A 214 26.78 -13.83 21.08
CA VAL A 214 26.91 -14.41 19.72
C VAL A 214 28.20 -13.90 19.06
N GLY A 215 28.58 -14.46 17.91
CA GLY A 215 29.71 -13.94 17.11
C GLY A 215 29.42 -12.57 16.49
N GLY A 216 28.19 -12.39 16.01
CA GLY A 216 27.64 -11.14 15.51
C GLY A 216 26.12 -11.21 15.36
N ARG A 217 25.51 -10.07 15.03
CA ARG A 217 24.08 -9.92 14.78
C ARG A 217 23.77 -8.68 13.93
N VAL A 218 22.89 -8.85 12.94
CA VAL A 218 22.29 -7.73 12.18
C VAL A 218 21.03 -7.22 12.86
N PHE A 219 20.83 -5.89 12.80
CA PHE A 219 19.62 -5.22 13.26
C PHE A 219 19.03 -4.43 12.10
N ALA A 220 17.75 -4.70 11.79
CA ALA A 220 17.09 -4.26 10.57
C ALA A 220 17.88 -4.70 9.30
N PRO A 221 17.67 -5.94 8.81
CA PRO A 221 18.28 -6.40 7.56
C PRO A 221 17.77 -5.61 6.34
N THR A 222 18.16 -5.99 5.12
CA THR A 222 17.96 -5.20 3.88
C THR A 222 16.60 -4.54 3.76
N ASN A 223 16.54 -3.21 3.75
CA ASN A 223 15.30 -2.45 3.67
C ASN A 223 15.49 -1.21 2.76
N PRO A 224 14.66 -1.04 1.71
CA PRO A 224 14.76 0.10 0.77
C PRO A 224 14.67 1.50 1.39
N SER A 225 14.20 1.65 2.64
CA SER A 225 14.10 2.95 3.33
C SER A 225 15.44 3.62 3.67
N GLY A 226 16.57 2.90 3.61
CA GLY A 226 17.88 3.43 4.03
C GLY A 226 18.04 3.64 5.55
N LYS A 227 17.05 3.24 6.35
CA LYS A 227 17.13 3.21 7.83
C LYS A 227 17.95 2.01 8.34
N SER A 228 18.01 0.92 7.57
CA SER A 228 18.80 -0.30 7.84
C SER A 228 20.32 -0.09 7.67
N GLY A 229 21.08 -1.19 7.75
CA GLY A 229 22.52 -1.22 7.48
C GLY A 229 23.40 -1.24 8.73
N TYR A 230 22.84 -1.66 9.87
CA TYR A 230 23.54 -1.73 11.16
C TYR A 230 23.77 -3.18 11.58
N PHE A 231 24.97 -3.47 12.05
CA PHE A 231 25.30 -4.76 12.66
C PHE A 231 26.26 -4.59 13.82
N GLU A 232 26.27 -5.59 14.69
CA GLU A 232 27.19 -5.72 15.81
C GLU A 232 27.97 -7.03 15.67
N MET A 233 29.24 -7.03 16.04
CA MET A 233 30.04 -8.25 16.08
C MET A 233 31.20 -8.14 17.06
N ARG A 234 31.78 -9.27 17.45
CA ARG A 234 32.99 -9.25 18.26
C ARG A 234 34.24 -8.88 17.46
N TRP A 235 35.14 -8.14 18.11
CA TRP A 235 36.38 -7.66 17.50
C TRP A 235 37.32 -8.77 17.03
N ASP A 236 37.21 -9.97 17.59
CA ASP A 236 38.07 -11.12 17.28
C ASP A 236 37.59 -11.91 16.04
N ASN A 237 36.46 -11.53 15.43
CA ASN A 237 35.91 -12.18 14.22
C ASN A 237 35.76 -13.70 14.41
N TRP A 238 35.18 -14.06 15.57
CA TRP A 238 35.15 -15.36 16.27
C TRP A 238 35.49 -16.62 15.44
N ASP A 239 34.73 -16.92 14.39
CA ASP A 239 34.81 -18.19 13.64
C ASP A 239 35.45 -18.06 12.24
N LEU A 240 36.16 -16.96 11.99
CA LEU A 240 36.52 -16.45 10.66
C LEU A 240 35.28 -16.07 9.82
N TYR A 241 35.45 -15.08 8.94
CA TYR A 241 34.39 -14.56 8.06
C TYR A 241 33.12 -14.02 8.75
N THR A 242 33.08 -13.82 10.08
CA THR A 242 31.91 -13.26 10.79
C THR A 242 31.49 -11.91 10.20
N LEU A 243 32.42 -11.02 9.85
CA LEU A 243 32.09 -9.78 9.14
C LEU A 243 31.37 -10.03 7.80
N ALA A 244 31.79 -11.03 7.03
CA ALA A 244 31.14 -11.39 5.77
C ALA A 244 29.73 -11.97 6.01
N HIS A 245 29.55 -12.74 7.08
CA HIS A 245 28.26 -13.30 7.50
C HIS A 245 27.24 -12.21 7.84
N GLU A 246 27.60 -11.27 8.72
CA GLU A 246 26.71 -10.14 9.08
C GLU A 246 26.44 -9.21 7.90
N ILE A 247 27.40 -9.02 7.00
CA ILE A 247 27.19 -8.26 5.77
C ILE A 247 26.28 -9.03 4.80
N GLY A 248 26.37 -10.37 4.73
CA GLY A 248 25.45 -11.23 3.99
C GLY A 248 23.99 -11.05 4.43
N HIS A 249 23.74 -11.03 5.75
CA HIS A 249 22.42 -10.72 6.31
C HIS A 249 21.95 -9.28 5.98
N ASN A 250 22.85 -8.28 6.00
CA ASN A 250 22.54 -6.92 5.53
C ASN A 250 22.25 -6.83 4.02
N LEU A 251 22.59 -7.87 3.25
CA LEU A 251 22.33 -8.04 1.82
C LEU A 251 21.23 -9.09 1.54
N GLY A 252 20.45 -9.49 2.55
CA GLY A 252 19.25 -10.30 2.38
C GLY A 252 19.49 -11.81 2.37
N CYS A 253 20.71 -12.25 2.66
CA CYS A 253 20.99 -13.67 2.87
C CYS A 253 20.46 -14.15 4.22
N ALA A 254 19.95 -15.38 4.24
CA ALA A 254 19.59 -16.12 5.44
C ALA A 254 20.55 -17.30 5.65
N HIS A 255 20.40 -17.96 6.80
CA HIS A 255 21.13 -19.20 7.10
C HIS A 255 20.81 -20.34 6.13
N ASP A 256 21.40 -21.53 6.30
CA ASP A 256 20.90 -22.72 5.61
C ASP A 256 19.46 -23.06 6.06
N PRO A 257 18.61 -23.66 5.20
CA PRO A 257 17.16 -23.76 5.46
C PRO A 257 16.73 -24.39 6.81
N PRO A 258 17.46 -25.35 7.42
CA PRO A 258 17.15 -25.84 8.77
C PRO A 258 17.32 -24.81 9.89
N ASN A 259 18.11 -23.75 9.67
CA ASN A 259 18.54 -22.78 10.66
C ASN A 259 17.97 -21.37 10.44
N ALA A 260 17.35 -21.10 9.28
CA ALA A 260 16.78 -19.80 8.93
C ALA A 260 15.47 -19.48 9.70
N PHE A 261 15.22 -18.19 9.96
CA PHE A 261 14.14 -17.67 10.81
C PHE A 261 13.12 -16.82 10.04
N ASN A 262 12.75 -17.23 8.82
CA ASN A 262 11.93 -16.45 7.88
C ASN A 262 12.56 -15.10 7.46
N ASP A 263 13.89 -15.06 7.48
CA ASP A 263 14.79 -13.94 7.19
C ASP A 263 15.40 -14.00 5.78
N ALA A 264 14.98 -14.95 4.95
CA ALA A 264 15.40 -15.06 3.55
C ALA A 264 14.67 -14.02 2.70
N TYR A 265 15.42 -13.13 2.04
CA TYR A 265 14.87 -12.06 1.22
C TYR A 265 14.20 -12.59 -0.06
N PHE A 266 14.75 -13.67 -0.62
CA PHE A 266 14.16 -14.47 -1.71
C PHE A 266 14.09 -15.95 -1.33
N PRO A 267 13.27 -16.78 -2.01
CA PRO A 267 13.19 -18.23 -1.80
C PRO A 267 14.50 -19.02 -2.05
N TYR A 268 15.56 -18.37 -2.53
CA TYR A 268 16.88 -18.93 -2.79
C TYR A 268 18.01 -18.29 -1.96
N SER A 269 17.70 -17.39 -1.03
CA SER A 269 18.69 -16.62 -0.25
C SER A 269 19.39 -17.40 0.87
N TYR A 270 19.46 -18.73 0.79
CA TYR A 270 19.95 -19.58 1.87
C TYR A 270 21.43 -19.98 1.73
N GLY A 271 22.07 -20.24 2.88
CA GLY A 271 23.39 -20.88 2.94
C GLY A 271 23.39 -22.32 2.42
N TYR A 272 24.56 -22.79 1.97
CA TYR A 272 24.77 -24.15 1.45
C TYR A 272 25.75 -24.97 2.28
N ASN A 273 25.36 -26.23 2.53
CA ASN A 273 26.16 -27.28 3.15
C ASN A 273 26.54 -28.34 2.12
N ASP A 274 27.80 -28.76 2.11
CA ASP A 274 28.26 -29.81 1.21
C ASP A 274 27.61 -31.18 1.53
N PRO A 275 27.09 -31.93 0.55
CA PRO A 275 26.44 -33.22 0.77
C PRO A 275 27.33 -34.33 1.35
N LEU A 276 28.66 -34.15 1.38
CA LEU A 276 29.61 -35.08 2.00
C LEU A 276 30.07 -34.64 3.41
N ASP A 277 29.52 -33.53 3.94
CA ASP A 277 29.89 -32.98 5.25
C ASP A 277 31.38 -32.59 5.34
N GLU A 278 31.99 -32.20 4.20
CA GLU A 278 33.42 -31.83 4.11
C GLU A 278 33.68 -30.32 4.28
N TRP A 279 32.67 -29.46 4.05
CA TRP A 279 32.75 -28.00 4.16
C TRP A 279 31.36 -27.34 4.05
N HIS A 280 31.28 -26.05 4.40
CA HIS A 280 30.06 -25.25 4.23
C HIS A 280 30.38 -23.80 3.81
N THR A 281 29.41 -23.15 3.17
CA THR A 281 29.49 -21.73 2.77
C THR A 281 29.21 -20.79 3.95
N ILE A 282 29.61 -19.52 3.82
CA ILE A 282 29.61 -18.51 4.91
C ILE A 282 28.26 -18.37 5.62
N MET A 283 27.15 -18.48 4.90
CA MET A 283 25.81 -18.32 5.50
C MET A 283 25.26 -19.60 6.12
N ALA A 284 25.79 -20.78 5.79
CA ALA A 284 25.41 -22.00 6.50
C ALA A 284 26.09 -22.01 7.88
N VAL A 285 25.36 -22.40 8.94
CA VAL A 285 25.81 -22.24 10.33
C VAL A 285 25.60 -23.49 11.17
N PHE A 286 26.21 -23.52 12.36
CA PHE A 286 26.14 -24.62 13.34
C PHE A 286 26.63 -25.98 12.80
N GLN A 287 27.52 -25.95 11.82
CA GLN A 287 28.12 -27.14 11.21
C GLN A 287 29.36 -27.62 11.99
N ALA A 288 29.67 -28.91 11.87
CA ALA A 288 30.91 -29.48 12.41
C ALA A 288 32.07 -29.49 11.40
N ASN A 289 31.75 -29.23 10.14
CA ASN A 289 32.69 -29.14 9.02
C ASN A 289 33.16 -27.67 8.84
N PRO A 290 34.26 -27.39 8.11
CA PRO A 290 34.85 -26.04 8.04
C PRO A 290 34.16 -25.09 7.06
N THR A 291 34.02 -23.83 7.46
CA THR A 291 33.62 -22.71 6.58
C THR A 291 34.64 -22.48 5.46
N ILE A 292 34.17 -22.33 4.23
CA ILE A 292 34.99 -21.87 3.08
C ILE A 292 34.69 -20.40 2.76
N PRO A 293 35.64 -19.63 2.18
CA PRO A 293 35.44 -18.23 1.80
C PRO A 293 34.59 -18.12 0.52
N TYR A 294 33.36 -18.61 0.59
CA TYR A 294 32.36 -18.62 -0.48
C TYR A 294 30.98 -18.37 0.12
N PHE A 295 30.20 -17.55 -0.55
CA PHE A 295 28.74 -17.54 -0.45
C PHE A 295 28.16 -18.64 -1.34
N SER A 296 26.92 -19.05 -1.11
CA SER A 296 26.30 -20.08 -1.94
C SER A 296 26.05 -19.57 -3.37
N ASN A 297 26.44 -20.38 -4.36
CA ASN A 297 26.28 -20.11 -5.79
C ASN A 297 26.29 -21.47 -6.53
N PRO A 298 25.23 -21.83 -7.29
CA PRO A 298 25.16 -23.12 -7.98
C PRO A 298 26.11 -23.27 -9.19
N ASP A 299 26.57 -22.16 -9.79
CA ASP A 299 27.44 -22.16 -10.97
C ASP A 299 28.94 -22.19 -10.61
N VAL A 300 29.29 -21.76 -9.39
CA VAL A 300 30.64 -21.82 -8.83
C VAL A 300 30.91 -23.19 -8.20
N THR A 301 32.15 -23.70 -8.30
CA THR A 301 32.53 -24.99 -7.70
C THR A 301 33.74 -24.91 -6.78
N TYR A 302 33.69 -25.66 -5.67
CA TYR A 302 34.81 -25.88 -4.76
C TYR A 302 35.17 -27.37 -4.75
N PHE A 303 36.45 -27.69 -4.99
CA PHE A 303 36.92 -29.06 -5.28
C PHE A 303 36.08 -29.82 -6.34
N GLY A 304 35.49 -29.10 -7.30
CA GLY A 304 34.68 -29.68 -8.38
C GLY A 304 33.25 -30.07 -7.98
N ARG A 305 32.78 -29.66 -6.80
CA ARG A 305 31.37 -29.74 -6.38
C ARG A 305 30.77 -28.33 -6.33
N PRO A 306 29.52 -28.10 -6.77
CA PRO A 306 28.88 -26.77 -6.69
C PRO A 306 28.85 -26.22 -5.27
N THR A 307 29.04 -24.91 -5.10
CA THR A 307 28.91 -24.23 -3.80
C THR A 307 27.48 -23.80 -3.46
N GLY A 308 26.49 -24.20 -4.25
CA GLY A 308 25.09 -23.83 -4.05
C GLY A 308 24.09 -24.75 -4.76
N THR A 309 22.82 -24.35 -4.71
CA THR A 309 21.69 -25.01 -5.38
C THR A 309 20.67 -23.96 -5.82
N THR A 310 19.59 -24.36 -6.49
CA THR A 310 18.47 -23.46 -6.81
C THR A 310 17.75 -22.87 -5.59
N LEU A 311 17.98 -23.40 -4.38
CA LEU A 311 17.51 -22.84 -3.10
C LEU A 311 18.65 -22.21 -2.28
N ALA A 312 19.90 -22.33 -2.71
CA ALA A 312 21.06 -21.81 -1.99
C ALA A 312 21.95 -21.06 -2.98
N ASP A 313 21.57 -19.81 -3.20
CA ASP A 313 22.16 -18.87 -4.16
C ASP A 313 22.21 -17.46 -3.53
N ASN A 314 23.05 -17.35 -2.49
CA ASN A 314 23.40 -16.08 -1.87
C ASN A 314 24.06 -15.12 -2.87
N ALA A 315 24.81 -15.63 -3.85
CA ALA A 315 25.47 -14.79 -4.85
C ALA A 315 24.45 -14.02 -5.70
N ARG A 316 23.41 -14.69 -6.21
CA ARG A 316 22.28 -14.03 -6.86
C ARG A 316 21.60 -13.02 -5.94
N THR A 317 21.31 -13.42 -4.69
CA THR A 317 20.68 -12.53 -3.70
C THR A 317 21.48 -11.23 -3.50
N ILE A 318 22.80 -11.32 -3.32
CA ILE A 318 23.66 -10.15 -3.11
C ILE A 318 23.79 -9.31 -4.39
N ASN A 319 23.89 -9.93 -5.56
CA ASN A 319 23.94 -9.21 -6.83
C ASN A 319 22.65 -8.41 -7.10
N GLN A 320 21.52 -8.94 -6.65
CA GLN A 320 20.21 -8.29 -6.66
C GLN A 320 20.08 -7.17 -5.60
N THR A 321 20.54 -7.35 -4.36
CA THR A 321 20.32 -6.36 -3.27
C THR A 321 21.42 -5.31 -3.11
N ARG A 322 22.61 -5.50 -3.68
CA ARG A 322 23.78 -4.60 -3.51
C ARG A 322 23.50 -3.13 -3.82
N HIS A 323 22.67 -2.81 -4.82
CA HIS A 323 22.33 -1.43 -5.14
C HIS A 323 21.33 -0.83 -4.14
N ILE A 324 20.46 -1.63 -3.51
CA ILE A 324 19.61 -1.17 -2.41
C ILE A 324 20.48 -0.68 -1.26
N VAL A 325 21.48 -1.49 -0.87
CA VAL A 325 22.41 -1.17 0.22
C VAL A 325 23.33 0.00 -0.14
N ALA A 326 23.90 0.04 -1.34
CA ALA A 326 24.79 1.12 -1.79
C ALA A 326 24.09 2.48 -2.04
N ASN A 327 22.76 2.54 -1.90
CA ASN A 327 22.01 3.80 -1.89
C ASN A 327 21.54 4.20 -0.48
N TYR A 328 21.95 3.49 0.57
CA TYR A 328 21.62 3.88 1.96
C TYR A 328 22.23 5.22 2.35
N ARG A 329 23.47 5.53 1.92
CA ARG A 329 24.09 6.85 2.16
C ARG A 329 24.92 7.30 0.98
N VAL A 330 24.26 7.95 0.02
CA VAL A 330 24.92 8.45 -1.18
C VAL A 330 25.61 9.79 -0.96
N LEU A 331 26.79 9.98 -1.60
CA LEU A 331 27.49 11.27 -1.62
C LEU A 331 26.60 12.41 -2.16
N PRO A 332 26.50 13.54 -1.43
CA PRO A 332 25.72 14.69 -1.85
C PRO A 332 26.24 15.35 -3.13
N VAL A 333 25.33 15.95 -3.89
CA VAL A 333 25.60 16.81 -5.04
C VAL A 333 24.96 18.16 -4.76
N PHE A 334 25.68 19.27 -5.02
CA PHE A 334 25.17 20.61 -4.75
C PHE A 334 25.23 21.48 -6.01
N GLY A 335 24.34 22.46 -6.11
CA GLY A 335 24.20 23.36 -7.26
C GLY A 335 23.40 22.78 -8.43
N LEU A 336 22.53 21.78 -8.18
CA LEU A 336 21.59 21.29 -9.19
C LEU A 336 20.46 22.33 -9.41
N PRO A 337 19.83 22.36 -10.61
CA PRO A 337 18.65 23.18 -10.83
C PRO A 337 17.43 22.60 -10.10
N PRO A 338 16.40 23.41 -9.80
CA PRO A 338 15.21 22.96 -9.08
C PRO A 338 14.34 21.95 -9.83
N VAL A 339 14.57 21.73 -11.13
CA VAL A 339 13.76 20.84 -11.97
C VAL A 339 14.63 19.84 -12.71
N LEU A 340 14.41 18.55 -12.46
CA LEU A 340 14.91 17.45 -13.29
C LEU A 340 13.83 16.96 -14.26
N ARG A 341 14.25 16.36 -15.37
CA ARG A 341 13.39 15.86 -16.45
C ARG A 341 13.66 14.40 -16.74
N VAL A 342 12.58 13.62 -16.89
CA VAL A 342 12.62 12.18 -17.09
C VAL A 342 11.80 11.81 -18.32
N ASN A 343 12.35 10.96 -19.19
CA ASN A 343 11.67 10.45 -20.37
C ASN A 343 12.16 9.03 -20.66
N ALA A 344 11.31 8.02 -20.49
CA ALA A 344 11.65 6.61 -20.73
C ALA A 344 12.20 6.32 -22.14
N GLY A 345 11.84 7.14 -23.14
CA GLY A 345 12.36 7.05 -24.51
C GLY A 345 13.73 7.73 -24.74
N ALA A 346 14.33 8.36 -23.71
CA ALA A 346 15.64 8.98 -23.81
C ALA A 346 16.78 7.93 -23.83
N PRO A 347 17.91 8.19 -24.50
CA PRO A 347 19.10 7.36 -24.38
C PRO A 347 19.65 7.33 -22.93
N PRO A 348 20.23 6.22 -22.46
CA PRO A 348 20.90 6.16 -21.17
C PRO A 348 22.04 7.18 -21.03
N GLY A 349 22.24 7.69 -19.81
CA GLY A 349 23.32 8.62 -19.48
C GLY A 349 22.98 10.11 -19.61
N GLY A 350 21.69 10.47 -19.63
CA GLY A 350 21.23 11.85 -19.45
C GLY A 350 21.52 12.38 -18.03
N ASP A 351 21.50 13.71 -17.87
CA ASP A 351 21.70 14.41 -16.59
C ASP A 351 20.41 14.98 -15.99
N GLY A 352 19.28 14.89 -16.71
CA GLY A 352 17.98 15.40 -16.31
C GLY A 352 17.83 16.93 -16.39
N LEU A 353 18.89 17.68 -16.73
CA LEU A 353 18.89 19.14 -16.65
C LEU A 353 18.03 19.78 -17.76
N THR A 354 17.88 19.11 -18.90
CA THR A 354 17.05 19.55 -20.03
C THR A 354 16.30 18.36 -20.63
N TRP A 355 15.26 18.60 -21.44
CA TRP A 355 14.60 17.51 -22.17
C TRP A 355 15.53 16.79 -23.17
N GLY A 356 16.51 17.50 -23.74
CA GLY A 356 17.51 16.92 -24.63
C GLY A 356 18.57 16.08 -23.91
N THR A 357 18.61 16.14 -22.58
CA THR A 357 19.50 15.37 -21.70
C THR A 357 18.71 14.68 -20.59
N ALA A 358 17.43 14.40 -20.81
CA ALA A 358 16.54 13.82 -19.81
C ALA A 358 17.08 12.48 -19.28
N LEU A 359 16.84 12.20 -18.01
CA LEU A 359 17.09 10.87 -17.44
C LEU A 359 16.11 9.88 -18.08
N ASN A 360 16.56 8.68 -18.42
CA ASN A 360 15.72 7.66 -19.03
C ASN A 360 14.97 6.78 -18.00
N ASP A 361 15.10 7.12 -16.72
CA ASP A 361 14.66 6.32 -15.58
C ASP A 361 14.23 7.27 -14.44
N LEU A 362 13.09 6.99 -13.81
CA LEU A 362 12.52 7.83 -12.75
C LEU A 362 13.15 7.57 -11.38
N HIS A 363 13.53 6.32 -11.08
CA HIS A 363 14.20 5.96 -9.84
C HIS A 363 15.57 6.66 -9.75
N HIS A 364 16.32 6.70 -10.86
CA HIS A 364 17.54 7.49 -11.01
C HIS A 364 17.34 9.00 -10.74
N ALA A 365 16.21 9.58 -11.14
CA ALA A 365 15.90 10.98 -10.88
C ALA A 365 15.57 11.25 -9.41
N ILE A 366 14.84 10.35 -8.75
CA ILE A 366 14.58 10.41 -7.31
C ILE A 366 15.91 10.32 -6.52
N CYS A 367 16.81 9.41 -6.90
CA CYS A 367 18.17 9.36 -6.33
C CYS A 367 18.93 10.70 -6.48
N GLN A 368 18.89 11.35 -7.65
CA GLN A 368 19.51 12.66 -7.81
C GLN A 368 18.87 13.73 -6.93
N ALA A 369 17.54 13.74 -6.81
CA ALA A 369 16.84 14.67 -5.95
C ALA A 369 17.21 14.51 -4.47
N VAL A 370 17.29 13.26 -3.97
CA VAL A 370 17.77 12.97 -2.60
C VAL A 370 19.22 13.42 -2.41
N ARG A 371 20.10 13.12 -3.37
CA ARG A 371 21.51 13.55 -3.36
C ARG A 371 21.66 15.08 -3.37
N SER A 372 20.71 15.79 -3.96
CA SER A 372 20.69 17.26 -4.07
C SER A 372 20.54 17.98 -2.71
N ARG A 373 20.07 17.26 -1.67
CA ARG A 373 19.75 17.82 -0.35
C ARG A 373 18.81 19.04 -0.38
N GLY A 374 17.88 19.06 -1.34
CA GLY A 374 16.85 20.09 -1.49
C GLY A 374 17.13 21.16 -2.55
N ASP A 375 18.20 21.03 -3.34
CA ASP A 375 18.40 21.87 -4.53
C ASP A 375 17.37 21.54 -5.63
N VAL A 376 17.03 20.25 -5.80
CA VAL A 376 15.96 19.77 -6.69
C VAL A 376 14.64 19.75 -5.94
N LEU A 377 13.62 20.41 -6.48
CA LEU A 377 12.29 20.54 -5.91
C LEU A 377 11.21 19.85 -6.75
N GLU A 378 11.45 19.66 -8.05
CA GLU A 378 10.50 19.08 -9.00
C GLU A 378 11.16 18.05 -9.92
N ILE A 379 10.45 16.97 -10.23
CA ILE A 379 10.77 16.01 -11.28
C ILE A 379 9.62 15.99 -12.28
N TRP A 380 9.89 16.39 -13.52
CA TRP A 380 8.91 16.38 -14.62
C TRP A 380 9.09 15.11 -15.44
N VAL A 381 8.02 14.31 -15.53
CA VAL A 381 8.06 12.97 -16.12
C VAL A 381 7.22 12.95 -17.39
N ALA A 382 7.86 12.65 -18.52
CA ALA A 382 7.18 12.50 -19.79
C ALA A 382 6.27 11.26 -19.79
N GLN A 383 5.30 11.23 -20.71
CA GLN A 383 4.48 10.05 -21.00
C GLN A 383 5.34 8.81 -21.26
N GLY A 384 4.84 7.66 -20.84
CA GLY A 384 5.57 6.39 -20.87
C GLY A 384 5.31 5.55 -19.62
N VAL A 385 5.87 4.35 -19.61
CA VAL A 385 5.81 3.42 -18.48
C VAL A 385 7.16 3.42 -17.77
N TYR A 386 7.12 3.49 -16.44
CA TYR A 386 8.28 3.56 -15.56
C TYR A 386 8.16 2.50 -14.48
N HIS A 387 9.23 1.74 -14.27
CA HIS A 387 9.34 0.74 -13.22
C HIS A 387 10.34 1.19 -12.16
N ALA A 388 10.18 0.70 -10.95
CA ALA A 388 11.12 0.97 -9.86
C ALA A 388 12.30 -0.01 -9.83
N ASP A 389 12.26 -1.10 -10.61
CA ASP A 389 13.31 -2.13 -10.60
C ASP A 389 14.56 -1.67 -11.34
N LEU A 390 15.70 -1.62 -10.64
CA LEU A 390 17.01 -1.28 -11.24
C LEU A 390 17.61 -2.47 -11.99
N SER A 391 16.77 -3.18 -12.74
CA SER A 391 16.91 -4.52 -13.30
C SER A 391 17.00 -5.67 -12.27
N GLU A 392 16.72 -6.89 -12.74
CA GLU A 392 16.73 -8.19 -12.01
C GLU A 392 15.43 -8.60 -11.28
N GLY A 393 14.27 -8.01 -11.61
CA GLY A 393 12.95 -8.54 -11.17
C GLY A 393 12.68 -8.31 -9.67
N LEU A 394 13.07 -7.13 -9.18
CA LEU A 394 13.08 -6.79 -7.77
C LEU A 394 11.73 -6.25 -7.31
N ARG A 395 10.85 -7.18 -6.93
CA ARG A 395 9.51 -6.89 -6.38
C ARG A 395 9.52 -5.89 -5.22
N GLN A 396 10.66 -5.74 -4.55
CA GLN A 396 10.85 -4.99 -3.32
C GLN A 396 11.18 -3.51 -3.54
N LEU A 397 11.45 -3.09 -4.79
CA LEU A 397 11.70 -1.70 -5.13
C LEU A 397 10.40 -0.95 -5.44
N SER A 398 10.35 0.31 -5.01
CA SER A 398 9.20 1.21 -5.16
C SER A 398 9.68 2.63 -5.45
N PHE A 399 8.81 3.46 -6.03
CA PHE A 399 9.02 4.90 -6.09
C PHE A 399 8.78 5.51 -4.71
N ARG A 400 9.86 5.87 -4.00
CA ARG A 400 9.78 6.41 -2.62
C ARG A 400 9.65 7.93 -2.65
N LEU A 401 8.52 8.45 -2.18
CA LEU A 401 8.28 9.90 -2.06
C LEU A 401 9.24 10.54 -1.04
N GLN A 402 9.52 11.84 -1.19
CA GLN A 402 10.49 12.58 -0.38
C GLN A 402 9.94 13.96 0.02
N ASN A 403 10.30 14.45 1.20
CA ASN A 403 9.94 15.81 1.63
C ASN A 403 10.62 16.86 0.74
N ASN A 404 9.88 17.93 0.44
CA ASN A 404 10.26 19.03 -0.45
C ASN A 404 10.53 18.61 -1.90
N LEU A 405 9.87 17.53 -2.36
CA LEU A 405 9.99 17.02 -3.72
C LEU A 405 8.61 16.77 -4.33
N ALA A 406 8.35 17.40 -5.48
CA ALA A 406 7.18 17.16 -6.29
C ALA A 406 7.51 16.30 -7.52
N LEU A 407 6.74 15.23 -7.72
CA LEU A 407 6.73 14.43 -8.93
C LEU A 407 5.52 14.84 -9.75
N TYR A 408 5.74 15.23 -11.01
CA TYR A 408 4.68 15.63 -11.94
C TYR A 408 4.72 14.78 -13.22
N GLY A 409 3.62 14.08 -13.49
CA GLY A 409 3.37 13.38 -14.75
C GLY A 409 2.58 14.24 -15.76
N GLY A 410 2.43 13.74 -16.98
CA GLY A 410 1.63 14.39 -18.03
C GLY A 410 2.41 15.21 -19.07
N PHE A 411 3.72 15.04 -19.19
CA PHE A 411 4.55 15.80 -20.14
C PHE A 411 4.76 15.06 -21.48
N ILE A 412 4.96 15.79 -22.57
CA ILE A 412 5.41 15.26 -23.87
C ILE A 412 6.94 15.17 -23.92
N GLY A 413 7.64 16.06 -23.21
CA GLY A 413 9.09 16.18 -23.24
C GLY A 413 9.61 17.38 -24.02
N ASN A 414 8.86 18.49 -24.05
CA ASN A 414 9.27 19.76 -24.67
C ASN A 414 8.88 21.01 -23.84
N GLU A 415 8.21 20.80 -22.71
CA GLU A 415 7.60 21.83 -21.89
C GLU A 415 8.63 22.66 -21.12
N THR A 416 8.24 23.90 -20.84
CA THR A 416 9.05 24.94 -20.19
C THR A 416 8.51 25.39 -18.85
N VAL A 417 7.24 25.11 -18.54
CA VAL A 417 6.57 25.35 -17.26
C VAL A 417 5.60 24.21 -16.94
N VAL A 418 5.39 23.91 -15.65
CA VAL A 418 4.53 22.80 -15.20
C VAL A 418 3.09 22.88 -15.73
N THR A 419 2.54 24.08 -15.94
CA THR A 419 1.19 24.30 -16.48
C THR A 419 1.01 23.96 -17.96
N GLN A 420 2.06 23.53 -18.66
CA GLN A 420 1.97 23.00 -20.03
C GLN A 420 1.69 21.49 -20.07
N ARG A 421 1.78 20.78 -18.94
CA ARG A 421 1.47 19.34 -18.87
C ARG A 421 -0.02 19.07 -19.13
N ASN A 422 -0.33 17.88 -19.61
CA ASN A 422 -1.70 17.39 -19.79
C ASN A 422 -1.75 15.88 -19.49
N PRO A 423 -2.01 15.47 -18.23
CA PRO A 423 -2.02 14.06 -17.83
C PRO A 423 -3.02 13.21 -18.61
N ALA A 424 -4.15 13.78 -19.03
CA ALA A 424 -5.19 13.07 -19.78
C ALA A 424 -4.80 12.76 -21.25
N LEU A 425 -3.87 13.51 -21.84
CA LEU A 425 -3.37 13.25 -23.21
C LEU A 425 -1.99 12.58 -23.23
N ASN A 426 -1.21 12.70 -22.16
CA ASN A 426 0.18 12.28 -22.07
C ASN A 426 0.36 11.31 -20.88
N PRO A 427 -0.21 10.09 -20.91
CA PRO A 427 -0.25 9.21 -19.75
C PRO A 427 1.16 8.84 -19.27
N THR A 428 1.43 9.12 -17.99
CA THR A 428 2.65 8.73 -17.28
C THR A 428 2.30 7.62 -16.30
N VAL A 429 2.82 6.42 -16.53
CA VAL A 429 2.48 5.21 -15.79
C VAL A 429 3.64 4.80 -14.88
N LEU A 430 3.36 4.64 -13.59
CA LEU A 430 4.18 3.91 -12.65
C LEU A 430 3.60 2.49 -12.59
N SER A 431 4.30 1.51 -13.14
CA SER A 431 3.81 0.12 -13.21
C SER A 431 4.65 -0.80 -12.33
N GLY A 432 3.96 -1.76 -11.72
CA GLY A 432 4.53 -2.92 -11.07
C GLY A 432 4.82 -4.11 -11.99
N ASP A 433 4.44 -4.11 -13.28
CA ASP A 433 4.67 -5.18 -14.27
C ASP A 433 6.15 -5.29 -14.66
N ILE A 434 6.95 -5.83 -13.74
CA ILE A 434 8.40 -6.03 -13.89
C ILE A 434 8.70 -7.47 -14.26
N GLY A 435 9.79 -7.71 -14.99
CA GLY A 435 10.20 -9.07 -15.37
C GLY A 435 9.45 -9.61 -16.59
N LEU A 436 8.49 -10.51 -16.39
CA LEU A 436 7.71 -11.13 -17.47
C LEU A 436 6.37 -10.38 -17.71
N PRO A 437 6.17 -9.69 -18.85
CA PRO A 437 4.99 -8.86 -19.05
C PRO A 437 3.65 -9.60 -18.85
N GLY A 438 2.86 -9.12 -17.89
CA GLY A 438 1.57 -9.66 -17.48
C GLY A 438 1.63 -10.85 -16.52
N ASP A 439 2.79 -11.19 -15.94
CA ASP A 439 2.92 -12.22 -14.91
C ASP A 439 2.89 -11.58 -13.51
N ALA A 440 1.70 -11.54 -12.90
CA ALA A 440 1.54 -10.96 -11.57
C ALA A 440 2.45 -11.58 -10.48
N SER A 441 3.10 -12.73 -10.72
CA SER A 441 3.98 -13.37 -9.73
C SER A 441 5.34 -12.70 -9.56
N ASP A 442 5.86 -11.96 -10.56
CA ASP A 442 7.06 -11.12 -10.42
C ASP A 442 6.78 -9.61 -10.28
N ASN A 443 5.52 -9.17 -10.32
CA ASN A 443 5.16 -7.76 -10.11
C ASN A 443 5.66 -7.13 -8.79
N SER A 444 5.97 -5.83 -8.79
CA SER A 444 6.31 -5.05 -7.58
C SER A 444 5.30 -5.22 -6.45
N MET A 445 5.78 -5.44 -5.23
CA MET A 445 4.99 -5.52 -4.00
C MET A 445 4.25 -4.22 -3.72
N HIS A 446 4.94 -3.09 -3.82
CA HIS A 446 4.36 -1.76 -3.73
C HIS A 446 4.91 -0.94 -4.90
N VAL A 447 4.07 -0.27 -5.69
CA VAL A 447 4.55 0.60 -6.77
C VAL A 447 5.13 1.90 -6.18
N VAL A 448 4.41 2.50 -5.23
CA VAL A 448 4.77 3.76 -4.55
C VAL A 448 4.86 3.56 -3.03
N VAL A 449 5.81 4.21 -2.38
CA VAL A 449 5.95 4.21 -0.91
C VAL A 449 6.10 5.63 -0.38
N ALA A 450 5.31 5.96 0.64
CA ALA A 450 5.42 7.16 1.45
C ALA A 450 5.66 6.76 2.92
N GLU A 451 6.80 7.16 3.48
CA GLU A 451 7.25 6.78 4.81
C GLU A 451 7.95 7.97 5.46
N ASP A 452 7.44 8.43 6.60
CA ASP A 452 7.96 9.60 7.34
C ASP A 452 7.95 10.92 6.53
N VAL A 453 7.06 11.05 5.55
CA VAL A 453 6.94 12.24 4.69
C VAL A 453 5.74 13.12 5.06
N ASP A 454 5.89 14.43 4.89
CA ASP A 454 4.84 15.42 5.08
C ASP A 454 4.24 15.88 3.72
N ALA A 455 3.31 16.85 3.77
CA ALA A 455 2.58 17.33 2.60
C ALA A 455 3.47 18.00 1.52
N THR A 456 4.75 18.25 1.80
CA THR A 456 5.71 18.72 0.78
C THR A 456 6.19 17.60 -0.16
N ALA A 457 5.88 16.34 0.15
CA ALA A 457 6.01 15.22 -0.76
C ALA A 457 4.76 15.16 -1.66
N ILE A 458 4.92 15.56 -2.93
CA ILE A 458 3.81 15.67 -3.89
C ILE A 458 3.94 14.61 -4.98
N LEU A 459 2.84 13.92 -5.28
CA LEU A 459 2.70 13.04 -6.44
C LEU A 459 1.45 13.47 -7.24
N ASP A 460 1.65 13.92 -8.47
CA ASP A 460 0.59 14.53 -9.28
C ASP A 460 0.60 14.10 -10.76
N GLY A 461 -0.52 13.57 -11.25
CA GLY A 461 -0.74 13.28 -12.67
C GLY A 461 -0.16 11.95 -13.17
N PHE A 462 -0.22 10.90 -12.35
CA PHE A 462 0.28 9.56 -12.68
C PHE A 462 -0.83 8.50 -12.64
N ILE A 463 -0.67 7.49 -13.48
CA ILE A 463 -1.31 6.18 -13.30
C ILE A 463 -0.36 5.33 -12.43
N VAL A 464 -0.92 4.61 -11.45
CA VAL A 464 -0.21 3.70 -10.54
C VAL A 464 -0.88 2.34 -10.64
N GLN A 465 -0.21 1.36 -11.25
CA GLN A 465 -0.83 0.10 -11.64
C GLN A 465 0.05 -1.14 -11.44
N ASP A 466 -0.58 -2.31 -11.51
CA ASP A 466 0.06 -3.63 -11.47
C ASP A 466 0.80 -3.97 -10.17
N GLY A 467 0.62 -3.21 -9.09
CA GLY A 467 1.18 -3.57 -7.78
C GLY A 467 0.58 -4.87 -7.24
N ASN A 468 1.38 -5.73 -6.60
CA ASN A 468 0.94 -7.03 -6.08
C ASN A 468 1.56 -7.37 -4.70
N ALA A 469 1.03 -6.76 -3.64
CA ALA A 469 1.49 -6.96 -2.27
C ALA A 469 1.02 -8.32 -1.69
N ASN A 470 1.49 -9.45 -2.22
CA ASN A 470 1.00 -10.80 -1.90
C ASN A 470 1.93 -11.67 -1.01
N THR A 471 3.04 -11.11 -0.53
CA THR A 471 4.06 -11.84 0.23
C THR A 471 4.24 -11.24 1.63
N GLU A 472 4.22 -12.10 2.65
CA GLU A 472 4.50 -11.73 4.06
C GLU A 472 5.88 -12.24 4.47
N SER A 473 6.73 -11.36 5.02
CA SER A 473 8.05 -11.70 5.57
C SER A 473 8.46 -10.69 6.64
N VAL A 474 9.65 -10.84 7.23
CA VAL A 474 10.23 -9.80 8.12
C VAL A 474 10.59 -8.49 7.40
N PHE A 475 10.48 -8.47 6.07
CA PHE A 475 10.81 -7.32 5.22
C PHE A 475 9.57 -6.67 4.58
N PHE A 476 8.54 -7.47 4.28
CA PHE A 476 7.37 -7.06 3.50
C PHE A 476 6.07 -7.47 4.17
N ASN A 477 5.08 -6.57 4.11
CA ASN A 477 3.72 -6.88 4.49
C ASN A 477 2.82 -6.90 3.23
N PRO A 478 1.75 -7.69 3.22
CA PRO A 478 0.87 -7.83 2.06
C PRO A 478 -0.19 -6.71 1.99
N ARG A 479 0.23 -5.44 2.09
CA ARG A 479 -0.67 -4.27 2.19
C ARG A 479 -0.19 -3.10 1.34
N GLY A 480 -1.10 -2.42 0.63
CA GLY A 480 -0.78 -1.28 -0.22
C GLY A 480 -0.11 -1.70 -1.53
N GLY A 481 -0.84 -2.36 -2.44
CA GLY A 481 -0.31 -2.81 -3.73
C GLY A 481 0.15 -1.66 -4.61
N GLY A 482 -0.74 -0.71 -4.88
CA GLY A 482 -0.38 0.52 -5.59
C GLY A 482 0.49 1.43 -4.74
N MET A 483 0.04 1.74 -3.51
CA MET A 483 0.76 2.64 -2.61
C MET A 483 0.70 2.22 -1.14
N ARG A 484 1.84 2.33 -0.44
CA ARG A 484 1.93 2.15 1.02
C ARG A 484 2.33 3.45 1.72
N VAL A 485 1.50 3.91 2.65
CA VAL A 485 1.66 5.15 3.44
C VAL A 485 1.83 4.77 4.92
N LEU A 486 3.01 4.99 5.51
CA LEU A 486 3.28 4.79 6.93
C LEU A 486 3.79 6.07 7.59
N ASP A 487 3.20 6.48 8.71
CA ASP A 487 3.64 7.66 9.49
C ASP A 487 3.81 8.92 8.61
N ALA A 488 2.94 9.07 7.59
CA ALA A 488 3.13 9.99 6.48
C ALA A 488 1.84 10.68 6.02
N SER A 489 2.00 11.90 5.51
CA SER A 489 0.92 12.80 5.08
C SER A 489 1.21 13.47 3.72
N PRO A 490 1.52 12.71 2.65
CA PRO A 490 1.83 13.27 1.33
C PRO A 490 0.62 13.95 0.68
N THR A 491 0.87 14.81 -0.31
CA THR A 491 -0.17 15.38 -1.18
C THR A 491 -0.26 14.60 -2.49
N LEU A 492 -1.43 14.04 -2.77
CA LEU A 492 -1.73 13.15 -3.88
C LEU A 492 -2.85 13.76 -4.73
N SER A 493 -2.59 14.03 -6.01
CA SER A 493 -3.56 14.68 -6.88
C SER A 493 -3.57 14.17 -8.33
N ASN A 494 -4.72 14.18 -8.98
CA ASN A 494 -4.85 13.72 -10.38
C ASN A 494 -4.28 12.31 -10.62
N LEU A 495 -4.39 11.41 -9.64
CA LEU A 495 -3.83 10.06 -9.70
C LEU A 495 -4.88 9.02 -10.09
N ARG A 496 -4.45 7.97 -10.78
CA ARG A 496 -5.28 6.79 -11.06
C ARG A 496 -4.60 5.54 -10.55
N PHE A 497 -5.09 5.00 -9.44
CA PHE A 497 -4.68 3.69 -8.92
C PHE A 497 -5.53 2.63 -9.60
N GLU A 498 -4.96 1.81 -10.49
CA GLU A 498 -5.72 0.79 -11.21
C GLU A 498 -5.09 -0.60 -11.22
N ASP A 499 -5.93 -1.63 -11.17
CA ASP A 499 -5.57 -3.05 -11.27
C ASP A 499 -4.49 -3.51 -10.24
N ASN A 500 -4.35 -2.81 -9.10
CA ASN A 500 -3.43 -3.17 -8.03
C ASN A 500 -4.05 -4.18 -7.05
N THR A 501 -3.26 -5.14 -6.59
CA THR A 501 -3.66 -6.23 -5.69
C THR A 501 -2.87 -6.22 -4.38
N ALA A 502 -3.52 -6.54 -3.26
CA ALA A 502 -2.89 -6.79 -1.96
C ALA A 502 -3.42 -8.07 -1.28
N GLY A 503 -2.53 -8.79 -0.59
CA GLY A 503 -2.83 -10.03 0.13
C GLY A 503 -3.66 -9.85 1.42
N GLN A 504 -3.77 -8.61 1.92
CA GLN A 504 -4.54 -8.29 3.14
C GLN A 504 -5.33 -6.98 3.03
N LEU A 505 -4.68 -5.82 2.82
CA LEU A 505 -5.34 -4.52 2.98
C LEU A 505 -4.88 -3.51 1.94
N GLY A 506 -5.81 -2.75 1.37
CA GLY A 506 -5.47 -1.64 0.45
C GLY A 506 -4.84 -2.13 -0.84
N GLY A 507 -5.63 -2.67 -1.78
CA GLY A 507 -5.13 -3.02 -3.10
C GLY A 507 -4.51 -1.82 -3.80
N GLY A 508 -5.28 -0.72 -3.87
CA GLY A 508 -4.81 0.57 -4.37
C GLY A 508 -3.88 1.31 -3.40
N MET A 509 -4.32 1.54 -2.15
CA MET A 509 -3.54 2.23 -1.12
C MET A 509 -3.78 1.71 0.30
N TYR A 510 -2.72 1.57 1.09
CA TYR A 510 -2.79 1.29 2.54
C TYR A 510 -2.20 2.44 3.34
N CYS A 511 -2.92 2.91 4.37
CA CYS A 511 -2.54 4.00 5.26
C CYS A 511 -2.51 3.53 6.71
N ASP A 512 -1.36 3.72 7.37
CA ASP A 512 -1.13 3.37 8.78
C ASP A 512 -0.49 4.55 9.51
N THR A 513 -1.16 5.04 10.55
CA THR A 513 -0.77 6.27 11.29
C THR A 513 -0.52 7.47 10.35
N GLY A 514 -1.21 7.51 9.20
CA GLY A 514 -0.99 8.49 8.12
C GLY A 514 -2.12 9.49 7.94
N SER A 515 -1.87 10.60 7.25
CA SER A 515 -2.91 11.60 6.90
C SER A 515 -2.67 12.19 5.51
N PRO A 516 -2.67 11.36 4.44
CA PRO A 516 -2.50 11.86 3.08
C PRO A 516 -3.68 12.74 2.66
N ALA A 517 -3.39 13.80 1.92
CA ALA A 517 -4.39 14.59 1.22
C ALA A 517 -4.55 14.03 -0.20
N VAL A 518 -5.74 13.53 -0.54
CA VAL A 518 -6.06 12.84 -1.80
C VAL A 518 -7.12 13.64 -2.53
N SER A 519 -6.85 14.10 -3.75
CA SER A 519 -7.74 15.01 -4.49
C SER A 519 -7.80 14.70 -5.98
N ASP A 520 -9.00 14.73 -6.56
CA ASP A 520 -9.22 14.54 -8.00
C ASP A 520 -8.63 13.22 -8.53
N CYS A 521 -8.72 12.16 -7.71
CA CYS A 521 -8.12 10.85 -7.97
C CYS A 521 -9.16 9.79 -8.41
N ALA A 522 -8.69 8.65 -8.89
CA ALA A 522 -9.50 7.46 -9.14
C ALA A 522 -8.83 6.19 -8.60
N PHE A 523 -9.60 5.32 -7.98
CA PHE A 523 -9.25 3.95 -7.59
C PHE A 523 -10.15 3.01 -8.38
N VAL A 524 -9.59 2.27 -9.34
CA VAL A 524 -10.35 1.43 -10.27
C VAL A 524 -9.87 -0.01 -10.26
N ASN A 525 -10.78 -0.99 -10.16
CA ASN A 525 -10.47 -2.42 -10.20
C ASN A 525 -9.41 -2.93 -9.20
N ASN A 526 -9.12 -2.19 -8.12
CA ASN A 526 -8.12 -2.64 -7.15
C ASN A 526 -8.69 -3.74 -6.25
N ALA A 527 -7.84 -4.68 -5.85
CA ALA A 527 -8.25 -5.91 -5.17
C ALA A 527 -7.53 -6.13 -3.83
N ALA A 528 -8.29 -6.53 -2.80
CA ALA A 528 -7.78 -7.19 -1.61
C ALA A 528 -8.21 -8.68 -1.65
N ASP A 529 -7.26 -9.57 -1.34
CA ASP A 529 -7.32 -11.04 -1.49
C ASP A 529 -8.66 -11.70 -1.07
N PRO A 530 -9.14 -12.77 -1.76
CA PRO A 530 -10.26 -13.58 -1.31
C PRO A 530 -10.02 -14.44 -0.04
N ASP A 531 -8.79 -14.83 0.29
CA ASP A 531 -8.56 -16.05 1.09
C ASP A 531 -8.32 -15.85 2.62
N ASN A 532 -8.08 -14.64 3.16
CA ASN A 532 -7.59 -14.52 4.55
C ASN A 532 -7.88 -13.20 5.32
N PHE A 533 -9.14 -12.96 5.72
CA PHE A 533 -9.62 -11.73 6.38
C PHE A 533 -9.27 -10.35 5.72
N PRO A 534 -9.35 -10.17 4.38
CA PRO A 534 -8.79 -9.00 3.69
C PRO A 534 -9.83 -7.90 3.42
N GLY A 535 -9.39 -6.64 3.27
CA GLY A 535 -10.32 -5.51 3.18
C GLY A 535 -9.79 -4.24 2.51
N GLY A 536 -10.72 -3.39 2.05
CA GLY A 536 -10.39 -2.10 1.44
C GLY A 536 -9.73 -2.30 0.07
N GLY A 537 -10.47 -2.84 -0.89
CA GLY A 537 -9.94 -3.18 -2.22
C GLY A 537 -9.24 -1.99 -2.89
N ALA A 538 -9.83 -0.80 -2.76
CA ALA A 538 -9.16 0.46 -3.10
C ALA A 538 -8.25 0.97 -1.98
N MET A 539 -8.79 1.21 -0.78
CA MET A 539 -8.12 1.95 0.29
C MET A 539 -8.38 1.33 1.66
N ALA A 540 -7.34 1.17 2.47
CA ALA A 540 -7.48 0.73 3.86
C ALA A 540 -6.75 1.68 4.81
N ASN A 541 -7.48 2.22 5.80
CA ASN A 541 -7.00 3.22 6.75
C ASN A 541 -7.05 2.64 8.17
N VAL A 542 -5.91 2.59 8.86
CA VAL A 542 -5.78 1.97 10.19
C VAL A 542 -5.04 2.85 11.20
N ASN A 543 -5.19 2.55 12.49
CA ASN A 543 -4.39 3.11 13.60
C ASN A 543 -4.41 4.65 13.64
N ALA A 544 -5.59 5.25 13.83
CA ALA A 544 -5.80 6.69 13.85
C ALA A 544 -5.42 7.44 12.56
N SER A 545 -5.25 6.75 11.43
CA SER A 545 -5.04 7.40 10.12
C SER A 545 -6.22 8.32 9.78
N ALA A 546 -5.92 9.55 9.36
CA ALA A 546 -6.88 10.61 9.07
C ALA A 546 -6.69 11.17 7.64
N PRO A 547 -6.87 10.36 6.58
CA PRO A 547 -6.80 10.85 5.21
C PRO A 547 -7.94 11.83 4.92
N GLU A 548 -7.63 12.87 4.15
CA GLU A 548 -8.61 13.80 3.58
C GLU A 548 -8.75 13.47 2.10
N VAL A 549 -9.90 12.92 1.70
CA VAL A 549 -10.19 12.43 0.35
C VAL A 549 -11.28 13.27 -0.28
N ALA A 550 -10.95 13.96 -1.38
CA ALA A 550 -11.85 14.86 -2.09
C ALA A 550 -11.99 14.47 -3.58
N ASN A 551 -13.17 14.69 -4.16
CA ASN A 551 -13.44 14.56 -5.60
C ASN A 551 -12.95 13.23 -6.21
N THR A 552 -12.99 12.14 -5.44
CA THR A 552 -12.31 10.88 -5.79
C THR A 552 -13.31 9.81 -6.21
N LEU A 553 -13.00 9.10 -7.30
CA LEU A 553 -13.75 7.95 -7.80
C LEU A 553 -13.22 6.64 -7.21
N PHE A 554 -14.12 5.75 -6.81
CA PHE A 554 -13.87 4.38 -6.39
C PHE A 554 -14.77 3.45 -7.22
N ASP A 555 -14.23 2.86 -8.29
CA ASP A 555 -14.99 2.12 -9.31
C ASP A 555 -14.53 0.66 -9.40
N GLY A 556 -15.47 -0.29 -9.27
CA GLY A 556 -15.21 -1.72 -9.51
C GLY A 556 -14.18 -2.38 -8.58
N ASN A 557 -13.88 -1.80 -7.41
CA ASN A 557 -12.89 -2.38 -6.49
C ASN A 557 -13.48 -3.55 -5.70
N PHE A 558 -12.61 -4.51 -5.35
CA PHE A 558 -13.00 -5.79 -4.76
C PHE A 558 -12.24 -6.07 -3.46
N ALA A 559 -12.93 -6.58 -2.45
CA ALA A 559 -12.31 -7.14 -1.26
C ALA A 559 -12.94 -8.49 -0.88
N GLY A 560 -12.12 -9.50 -0.60
CA GLY A 560 -12.61 -10.83 -0.21
C GLY A 560 -13.48 -10.87 1.05
N TYR A 561 -13.35 -9.89 1.95
CA TYR A 561 -14.07 -9.87 3.21
C TYR A 561 -14.81 -8.53 3.44
N VAL A 562 -14.11 -7.43 3.75
CA VAL A 562 -14.74 -6.17 4.20
C VAL A 562 -14.41 -4.96 3.32
N GLY A 563 -15.38 -4.07 3.08
CA GLY A 563 -15.17 -2.77 2.42
C GLY A 563 -14.60 -2.89 1.01
N GLY A 564 -15.45 -3.14 0.00
CA GLY A 564 -14.98 -3.40 -1.38
C GLY A 564 -14.11 -2.27 -1.96
N ALA A 565 -14.44 -1.01 -1.63
CA ALA A 565 -13.55 0.12 -1.83
C ALA A 565 -12.74 0.44 -0.58
N VAL A 566 -13.39 0.81 0.53
CA VAL A 566 -12.77 1.46 1.69
C VAL A 566 -12.98 0.66 2.98
N VAL A 567 -11.92 0.52 3.78
CA VAL A 567 -12.01 0.11 5.19
C VAL A 567 -11.39 1.19 6.07
N ASN A 568 -12.13 1.63 7.09
CA ASN A 568 -11.64 2.51 8.15
C ASN A 568 -11.68 1.77 9.49
N TYR A 569 -10.52 1.47 10.06
CA TYR A 569 -10.37 0.78 11.34
C TYR A 569 -9.69 1.71 12.35
N ASP A 570 -10.40 2.12 13.41
CA ASP A 570 -9.94 3.14 14.37
C ASP A 570 -9.46 4.42 13.64
N SER A 571 -10.24 4.91 12.67
CA SER A 571 -9.82 5.96 11.73
C SER A 571 -10.88 7.07 11.57
N PRO A 572 -10.51 8.35 11.72
CA PRO A 572 -11.37 9.51 11.47
C PRO A 572 -11.21 10.05 10.02
N ALA A 573 -11.17 9.17 9.02
CA ALA A 573 -11.05 9.56 7.61
C ALA A 573 -12.19 10.49 7.13
N VAL A 574 -11.89 11.43 6.23
CA VAL A 574 -12.88 12.36 5.66
C VAL A 574 -12.98 12.16 4.15
N PHE A 575 -14.20 11.93 3.66
CA PHE A 575 -14.53 11.77 2.24
C PHE A 575 -15.52 12.88 1.84
N THR A 576 -15.15 13.69 0.85
CA THR A 576 -15.97 14.81 0.35
C THR A 576 -16.13 14.72 -1.16
N SER A 577 -17.38 14.81 -1.66
CA SER A 577 -17.68 14.75 -3.10
C SER A 577 -17.10 13.51 -3.81
N CYS A 578 -17.03 12.37 -3.09
CA CYS A 578 -16.48 11.12 -3.61
C CYS A 578 -17.57 10.21 -4.18
N ARG A 579 -17.21 9.36 -5.15
CA ARG A 579 -18.15 8.49 -5.87
C ARG A 579 -17.72 7.03 -5.78
N PHE A 580 -18.59 6.17 -5.26
CA PHE A 580 -18.37 4.74 -5.06
C PHE A 580 -19.30 3.93 -5.98
N ILE A 581 -18.76 3.40 -7.07
CA ILE A 581 -19.48 2.68 -8.14
C ILE A 581 -19.09 1.20 -8.11
N GLY A 582 -20.08 0.30 -8.10
CA GLY A 582 -19.86 -1.10 -8.48
C GLY A 582 -18.85 -1.89 -7.63
N ASN A 583 -18.55 -1.43 -6.41
CA ASN A 583 -17.58 -2.09 -5.55
C ASN A 583 -18.21 -3.32 -4.88
N LEU A 584 -17.40 -4.35 -4.63
CA LEU A 584 -17.87 -5.67 -4.19
C LEU A 584 -17.08 -6.19 -2.98
N SER A 585 -17.79 -6.69 -1.97
CA SER A 585 -17.19 -7.43 -0.84
C SER A 585 -18.13 -8.48 -0.25
N ALA A 586 -17.73 -9.15 0.83
CA ALA A 586 -18.66 -9.96 1.61
C ALA A 586 -19.47 -9.11 2.62
N TYR A 587 -18.88 -8.01 3.11
CA TYR A 587 -19.40 -7.15 4.17
C TYR A 587 -19.09 -5.66 3.87
N GLY A 588 -20.11 -4.83 3.62
CA GLY A 588 -19.90 -3.43 3.24
C GLY A 588 -19.39 -3.33 1.81
N GLY A 589 -20.28 -3.36 0.82
CA GLY A 589 -19.89 -3.49 -0.59
C GLY A 589 -19.01 -2.35 -1.09
N ALA A 590 -19.24 -1.13 -0.60
CA ALA A 590 -18.32 -0.01 -0.76
C ALA A 590 -17.41 0.17 0.46
N VAL A 591 -17.97 0.20 1.67
CA VAL A 591 -17.32 0.76 2.86
C VAL A 591 -17.55 -0.12 4.10
N GLU A 592 -16.49 -0.40 4.86
CA GLU A 592 -16.58 -0.78 6.27
C GLU A 592 -16.05 0.36 7.17
N ASN A 593 -16.78 0.68 8.24
CA ASN A 593 -16.28 1.50 9.36
C ASN A 593 -16.29 0.66 10.64
N SER A 594 -15.12 0.34 11.17
CA SER A 594 -14.95 -0.57 12.31
C SER A 594 -14.04 0.01 13.42
N ALA A 595 -14.15 -0.56 14.62
CA ALA A 595 -13.29 -0.27 15.79
C ALA A 595 -13.22 1.20 16.24
N ASN A 596 -14.37 1.83 16.52
CA ASN A 596 -14.53 3.23 16.96
C ASN A 596 -14.21 4.29 15.89
N SER A 597 -14.18 3.92 14.60
CA SER A 597 -14.02 4.88 13.51
C SER A 597 -15.11 5.97 13.54
N THR A 598 -14.67 7.22 13.35
CA THR A 598 -15.53 8.42 13.30
C THR A 598 -15.43 9.10 11.93
N ALA A 599 -15.35 8.30 10.87
CA ALA A 599 -15.19 8.79 9.51
C ALA A 599 -16.36 9.67 9.07
N SER A 600 -16.11 10.63 8.18
CA SER A 600 -17.12 11.55 7.65
C SER A 600 -17.27 11.39 6.15
N TYR A 601 -18.50 11.33 5.66
CA TYR A 601 -18.87 11.23 4.25
C TYR A 601 -19.81 12.38 3.91
N ILE A 602 -19.35 13.32 3.08
CA ILE A 602 -20.03 14.57 2.78
C ILE A 602 -20.24 14.67 1.26
N ASN A 603 -21.48 14.82 0.80
CA ASN A 603 -21.84 14.82 -0.63
C ASN A 603 -21.28 13.61 -1.41
N CYS A 604 -21.23 12.43 -0.80
CA CYS A 604 -20.72 11.22 -1.43
C CYS A 604 -21.83 10.39 -2.08
N GLY A 605 -21.56 9.80 -3.24
CA GLY A 605 -22.51 8.98 -4.00
C GLY A 605 -22.13 7.51 -4.03
N PHE A 606 -22.95 6.64 -3.44
CA PHE A 606 -22.77 5.19 -3.40
C PHE A 606 -23.80 4.53 -4.31
N HIS A 607 -23.39 3.97 -5.46
CA HIS A 607 -24.36 3.34 -6.36
C HIS A 607 -23.86 2.03 -6.94
N GLY A 608 -24.77 1.05 -7.04
CA GLY A 608 -24.48 -0.27 -7.60
C GLY A 608 -23.47 -1.11 -6.81
N ASN A 609 -23.17 -0.76 -5.56
CA ASN A 609 -22.23 -1.52 -4.73
C ASN A 609 -22.93 -2.77 -4.17
N VAL A 610 -22.19 -3.87 -4.03
CA VAL A 610 -22.74 -5.19 -3.73
C VAL A 610 -22.00 -5.82 -2.56
N ALA A 611 -22.73 -6.43 -1.63
CA ALA A 611 -22.15 -7.27 -0.60
C ALA A 611 -22.92 -8.60 -0.44
N ASP A 612 -22.19 -9.68 -0.14
CA ASP A 612 -22.79 -11.00 0.03
C ASP A 612 -23.72 -11.08 1.26
N PHE A 613 -23.32 -10.46 2.39
CA PHE A 613 -23.94 -10.72 3.69
C PHE A 613 -24.51 -9.53 4.43
N HIS A 614 -23.85 -8.37 4.44
CA HIS A 614 -24.30 -7.14 5.11
C HIS A 614 -24.44 -5.99 4.09
N GLY A 615 -24.88 -4.81 4.53
CA GLY A 615 -24.50 -3.49 3.98
C GLY A 615 -24.08 -3.43 2.51
N GLY A 616 -25.01 -3.31 1.55
CA GLY A 616 -24.67 -3.25 0.13
C GLY A 616 -23.74 -2.08 -0.22
N ALA A 617 -23.89 -0.92 0.45
CA ALA A 617 -22.84 0.11 0.46
C ALA A 617 -22.03 0.10 1.77
N PHE A 618 -22.67 0.22 2.94
CA PHE A 618 -22.00 0.41 4.24
C PHE A 618 -22.22 -0.74 5.23
N ASP A 619 -21.14 -1.23 5.81
CA ASP A 619 -21.16 -1.92 7.10
C ASP A 619 -20.50 -1.04 8.19
N ILE A 620 -21.12 -0.98 9.37
CA ILE A 620 -20.74 -0.09 10.47
C ILE A 620 -20.75 -0.90 11.77
N ILE A 621 -19.57 -1.12 12.35
CA ILE A 621 -19.36 -2.03 13.49
C ILE A 621 -18.66 -1.27 14.63
N ALA A 622 -19.32 -1.14 15.78
CA ALA A 622 -18.84 -0.39 16.94
C ALA A 622 -18.25 0.99 16.57
N SER A 623 -18.91 1.71 15.67
CA SER A 623 -18.39 2.94 15.02
C SER A 623 -19.51 3.95 14.78
N ASN A 624 -19.16 5.24 14.67
CA ASN A 624 -20.12 6.33 14.61
C ASN A 624 -19.76 7.36 13.53
N PRO A 625 -19.79 6.99 12.24
CA PRO A 625 -19.54 7.93 11.15
C PRO A 625 -20.63 9.01 11.02
N LEU A 626 -20.24 10.14 10.42
CA LEU A 626 -21.14 11.16 9.89
C LEU A 626 -21.38 10.89 8.40
N ILE A 627 -22.64 10.84 7.98
CA ILE A 627 -23.05 10.66 6.59
C ILE A 627 -24.00 11.81 6.24
N ALA A 628 -23.57 12.74 5.39
CA ALA A 628 -24.26 14.02 5.18
C ALA A 628 -24.33 14.41 3.70
N GLY A 629 -25.52 14.74 3.18
CA GLY A 629 -25.67 15.13 1.75
C GLY A 629 -25.49 13.97 0.76
N CYS A 630 -25.48 12.72 1.23
CA CYS A 630 -25.08 11.56 0.42
C CYS A 630 -26.25 10.94 -0.35
N VAL A 631 -25.94 10.37 -1.52
CA VAL A 631 -26.88 9.60 -2.35
C VAL A 631 -26.50 8.13 -2.32
N PHE A 632 -27.50 7.25 -2.17
CA PHE A 632 -27.36 5.80 -2.21
C PHE A 632 -28.38 5.21 -3.17
N THR A 633 -27.97 4.71 -4.36
CA THR A 633 -28.90 4.01 -5.27
C THR A 633 -28.44 2.64 -5.76
N GLY A 634 -29.37 1.69 -5.88
CA GLY A 634 -29.07 0.37 -6.45
C GLY A 634 -28.03 -0.46 -5.70
N ASN A 635 -27.74 -0.17 -4.43
CA ASN A 635 -26.81 -0.96 -3.63
C ASN A 635 -27.50 -2.22 -3.11
N ILE A 636 -26.81 -3.37 -3.13
CA ILE A 636 -27.41 -4.70 -2.94
C ILE A 636 -26.70 -5.46 -1.82
N ALA A 637 -27.45 -5.92 -0.83
CA ALA A 637 -27.03 -6.95 0.12
C ALA A 637 -27.69 -8.29 -0.27
N ILE A 638 -26.92 -9.23 -0.81
CA ILE A 638 -27.45 -10.44 -1.48
C ILE A 638 -28.21 -11.35 -0.51
N SER A 639 -27.71 -11.55 0.71
CA SER A 639 -28.29 -12.51 1.66
C SER A 639 -29.22 -11.88 2.70
N ASN A 640 -28.74 -10.85 3.42
CA ASN A 640 -29.43 -10.27 4.58
C ASN A 640 -28.99 -8.80 4.80
N TYR A 641 -29.70 -8.08 5.67
CA TYR A 641 -29.38 -6.73 6.14
C TYR A 641 -29.51 -5.63 5.07
N GLY A 642 -28.89 -4.47 5.33
CA GLY A 642 -29.20 -3.20 4.68
C GLY A 642 -28.66 -3.10 3.27
N GLY A 643 -29.52 -2.94 2.25
CA GLY A 643 -29.05 -2.68 0.88
C GLY A 643 -28.20 -1.41 0.79
N ALA A 644 -28.58 -0.32 1.48
CA ALA A 644 -27.71 0.84 1.64
C ALA A 644 -26.73 0.67 2.82
N MET A 645 -27.23 0.48 4.05
CA MET A 645 -26.42 0.56 5.28
C MET A 645 -26.85 -0.44 6.36
N THR A 646 -25.87 -1.06 7.03
CA THR A 646 -26.09 -1.88 8.23
C THR A 646 -25.31 -1.36 9.44
N THR A 647 -25.89 -1.48 10.65
CA THR A 647 -25.28 -1.04 11.92
C THR A 647 -25.25 -2.14 12.99
N PHE A 648 -24.06 -2.48 13.50
CA PHE A 648 -23.81 -3.51 14.50
C PHE A 648 -23.05 -3.01 15.74
N ALA A 649 -23.10 -3.80 16.82
CA ALA A 649 -22.18 -3.74 17.96
C ALA A 649 -22.04 -2.36 18.65
N ALA A 650 -23.17 -1.73 18.96
CA ALA A 650 -23.29 -0.39 19.55
C ALA A 650 -22.78 0.73 18.62
N SER A 651 -23.36 0.78 17.42
CA SER A 651 -23.15 1.85 16.44
C SER A 651 -24.37 2.76 16.36
N SER A 652 -24.13 4.07 16.40
CA SER A 652 -25.12 5.14 16.23
C SER A 652 -24.58 6.23 15.29
N PRO A 653 -24.45 5.92 13.98
CA PRO A 653 -24.04 6.91 12.99
C PRO A 653 -25.08 8.03 12.85
N THR A 654 -24.61 9.20 12.44
CA THR A 654 -25.46 10.36 12.14
C THR A 654 -25.67 10.45 10.63
N VAL A 655 -26.92 10.38 10.17
CA VAL A 655 -27.31 10.40 8.75
C VAL A 655 -28.21 11.61 8.51
N VAL A 656 -27.72 12.60 7.75
CA VAL A 656 -28.38 13.91 7.61
C VAL A 656 -28.49 14.32 6.15
N ASN A 657 -29.68 14.75 5.70
CA ASN A 657 -29.91 15.23 4.34
C ASN A 657 -29.40 14.24 3.28
N CYS A 658 -29.75 12.96 3.42
CA CYS A 658 -29.34 11.89 2.49
C CYS A 658 -30.53 11.34 1.70
N THR A 659 -30.28 10.84 0.49
CA THR A 659 -31.28 10.13 -0.31
C THR A 659 -30.86 8.68 -0.50
N MET A 660 -31.64 7.74 0.03
CA MET A 660 -31.48 6.30 -0.14
C MET A 660 -32.63 5.77 -0.98
N ALA A 661 -32.39 5.45 -2.24
CA ALA A 661 -33.42 5.00 -3.17
C ALA A 661 -33.05 3.70 -3.90
N PHE A 662 -34.02 2.84 -4.17
CA PHE A 662 -33.84 1.64 -5.00
C PHE A 662 -32.71 0.67 -4.56
N ASN A 663 -32.36 0.65 -3.27
CA ASN A 663 -31.41 -0.31 -2.70
C ASN A 663 -32.13 -1.61 -2.30
N ASP A 664 -31.47 -2.75 -2.43
CA ASP A 664 -32.05 -4.08 -2.14
C ASP A 664 -31.33 -4.77 -0.97
N GLY A 665 -32.08 -5.15 0.06
CA GLY A 665 -31.57 -5.77 1.28
C GLY A 665 -31.67 -7.29 1.32
N GLY A 666 -32.02 -7.92 0.19
CA GLY A 666 -32.25 -9.35 0.12
C GLY A 666 -33.39 -9.74 1.05
N SER A 667 -33.10 -10.35 2.20
CA SER A 667 -34.13 -10.85 3.11
C SER A 667 -34.73 -9.83 4.10
N THR A 668 -34.04 -8.72 4.44
CA THR A 668 -34.49 -7.80 5.52
C THR A 668 -34.78 -6.36 5.07
N GLY A 669 -33.87 -5.39 5.24
CA GLY A 669 -34.13 -3.96 5.01
C GLY A 669 -33.43 -3.46 3.74
N GLY A 670 -34.18 -2.92 2.79
CA GLY A 670 -33.64 -2.34 1.55
C GLY A 670 -32.72 -1.15 1.76
N ALA A 671 -33.10 -0.17 2.60
CA ALA A 671 -32.21 0.94 2.92
C ALA A 671 -31.38 0.65 4.19
N ILE A 672 -32.01 0.69 5.36
CA ILE A 672 -31.30 0.57 6.65
C ILE A 672 -31.66 -0.73 7.37
N ALA A 673 -30.65 -1.46 7.82
CA ALA A 673 -30.80 -2.57 8.77
C ALA A 673 -30.00 -2.28 10.05
N ASN A 674 -30.68 -2.28 11.20
CA ASN A 674 -30.06 -2.00 12.49
C ASN A 674 -30.13 -3.20 13.44
N ASP A 675 -28.96 -3.60 13.96
CA ASP A 675 -28.76 -4.66 14.96
C ASP A 675 -28.14 -4.13 16.27
N SER A 676 -28.17 -2.81 16.52
CA SER A 676 -27.69 -2.22 17.78
C SER A 676 -28.34 -0.86 18.12
N ASP A 677 -27.69 -0.02 18.93
CA ASP A 677 -28.31 1.16 19.56
C ASP A 677 -28.92 2.17 18.58
N GLY A 678 -28.47 2.18 17.33
CA GLY A 678 -29.27 2.62 16.17
C GLY A 678 -28.89 3.98 15.59
N PRO A 679 -29.08 4.18 14.28
CA PRO A 679 -28.73 5.43 13.60
C PRO A 679 -29.69 6.57 13.97
N ALA A 680 -29.16 7.79 13.93
CA ALA A 680 -29.95 9.01 13.92
C ALA A 680 -30.10 9.49 12.46
N VAL A 681 -31.34 9.57 11.97
CA VAL A 681 -31.68 9.85 10.57
C VAL A 681 -32.52 11.13 10.51
N THR A 682 -32.00 12.19 9.91
CA THR A 682 -32.69 13.50 9.88
C THR A 682 -32.70 14.11 8.48
N SER A 683 -33.83 14.68 8.05
CA SER A 683 -33.95 15.31 6.72
C SER A 683 -33.68 14.34 5.55
N CYS A 684 -33.93 13.05 5.69
CA CYS A 684 -33.57 12.04 4.69
C CYS A 684 -34.76 11.54 3.86
N ILE A 685 -34.49 11.00 2.66
CA ILE A 685 -35.47 10.28 1.84
C ILE A 685 -35.09 8.80 1.79
N LEU A 686 -36.01 7.92 2.15
CA LEU A 686 -35.91 6.46 2.00
C LEU A 686 -37.08 5.97 1.14
N TRP A 687 -36.84 5.69 -0.14
CA TRP A 687 -37.90 5.43 -1.12
C TRP A 687 -37.57 4.36 -2.15
N GLY A 688 -38.52 3.46 -2.46
CA GLY A 688 -38.33 2.43 -3.49
C GLY A 688 -37.32 1.35 -3.12
N ASN A 689 -36.77 1.36 -1.90
CA ASN A 689 -35.86 0.31 -1.44
C ASN A 689 -36.63 -0.99 -1.18
N THR A 690 -36.04 -2.14 -1.50
CA THR A 690 -36.71 -3.44 -1.57
C THR A 690 -36.06 -4.51 -0.70
N ALA A 691 -36.81 -5.59 -0.51
CA ALA A 691 -36.35 -6.89 -0.05
C ALA A 691 -37.32 -7.96 -0.61
N ASP A 692 -37.10 -9.24 -0.30
CA ASP A 692 -37.86 -10.45 -0.65
C ASP A 692 -39.40 -10.34 -0.58
N PHE A 693 -39.94 -9.33 0.11
CA PHE A 693 -41.36 -9.13 0.38
C PHE A 693 -41.88 -7.71 0.06
N GLY A 694 -41.16 -6.94 -0.76
CA GLY A 694 -41.58 -5.61 -1.26
C GLY A 694 -40.88 -4.43 -0.59
N ASN A 695 -41.58 -3.29 -0.49
CA ASN A 695 -41.04 -1.97 -0.20
C ASN A 695 -41.75 -1.21 0.96
N SER A 696 -42.37 -1.93 1.90
CA SER A 696 -43.07 -1.30 3.05
C SER A 696 -42.12 -0.56 4.01
N GLU A 697 -42.65 0.18 4.98
CA GLU A 697 -41.86 0.92 6.00
C GLU A 697 -40.78 0.04 6.67
N GLU A 698 -41.13 -1.20 7.06
CA GLU A 698 -40.20 -2.20 7.63
C GLU A 698 -39.07 -2.64 6.67
N ARG A 699 -39.18 -2.31 5.38
CA ARG A 699 -38.17 -2.54 4.32
C ARG A 699 -37.37 -1.28 4.02
N GLN A 700 -37.93 -0.10 4.24
CA GLN A 700 -37.11 1.11 4.29
C GLN A 700 -36.18 1.07 5.51
N ILE A 701 -36.71 0.71 6.69
CA ILE A 701 -35.94 0.61 7.94
C ILE A 701 -36.32 -0.67 8.68
N TRP A 702 -35.36 -1.57 8.83
CA TRP A 702 -35.50 -2.79 9.64
C TRP A 702 -34.69 -2.68 10.93
N ASN A 703 -35.33 -2.84 12.09
CA ASN A 703 -34.66 -2.87 13.40
C ASN A 703 -34.82 -4.27 14.02
N PHE A 704 -33.71 -4.98 14.24
CA PHE A 704 -33.67 -6.25 14.98
C PHE A 704 -33.46 -6.02 16.47
N ALA A 705 -32.49 -5.18 16.80
CA ALA A 705 -32.16 -4.73 18.14
C ALA A 705 -31.94 -3.21 18.13
N GLY A 706 -32.25 -2.56 19.25
CA GLY A 706 -32.27 -1.09 19.36
C GLY A 706 -33.34 -0.42 18.51
N GLN A 707 -33.16 0.88 18.23
CA GLN A 707 -34.15 1.71 17.54
C GLN A 707 -33.47 2.78 16.68
N THR A 708 -33.83 2.84 15.40
CA THR A 708 -33.54 3.99 14.54
C THR A 708 -34.34 5.21 15.01
N TYR A 709 -33.66 6.32 15.24
CA TYR A 709 -34.28 7.61 15.52
C TYR A 709 -34.42 8.36 14.19
N ILE A 710 -35.63 8.78 13.84
CA ILE A 710 -35.90 9.40 12.54
C ILE A 710 -36.76 10.65 12.68
N ASP A 711 -36.33 11.76 12.09
CA ASP A 711 -37.03 13.05 12.14
C ASP A 711 -36.95 13.78 10.77
N TYR A 712 -37.95 14.60 10.46
CA TYR A 712 -38.09 15.40 9.23
C TYR A 712 -37.78 14.65 7.93
N SER A 713 -38.14 13.36 7.84
CA SER A 713 -37.74 12.47 6.75
C SER A 713 -38.94 11.94 5.94
N ILE A 714 -38.73 11.64 4.66
CA ILE A 714 -39.69 10.98 3.79
C ILE A 714 -39.37 9.49 3.75
N VAL A 715 -40.33 8.63 4.10
CA VAL A 715 -40.15 7.17 4.17
C VAL A 715 -41.30 6.48 3.44
N GLU A 716 -40.99 5.63 2.46
CA GLU A 716 -42.04 4.88 1.75
C GLU A 716 -42.85 3.99 2.71
N GLY A 717 -44.18 4.09 2.61
CA GLY A 717 -45.09 3.33 3.44
C GLY A 717 -45.20 3.77 4.91
N TRP A 718 -44.63 4.93 5.28
CA TRP A 718 -44.62 5.48 6.64
C TRP A 718 -45.97 5.31 7.38
N SER A 719 -45.93 4.61 8.51
CA SER A 719 -47.08 4.38 9.39
C SER A 719 -47.05 5.25 10.65
N GLY A 720 -45.89 5.85 10.95
CA GLY A 720 -45.64 6.56 12.20
C GLY A 720 -45.18 5.66 13.35
N ALA A 721 -44.97 4.36 13.11
CA ALA A 721 -44.58 3.40 14.15
C ALA A 721 -43.19 3.68 14.76
N LEU A 722 -42.26 4.25 13.98
CA LEU A 722 -40.92 4.62 14.44
C LEU A 722 -40.89 5.93 15.26
N GLY A 723 -41.98 6.72 15.24
CA GLY A 723 -42.09 7.98 15.96
C GLY A 723 -41.47 9.17 15.24
N GLY A 724 -40.84 10.08 15.98
CA GLY A 724 -40.23 11.30 15.46
C GLY A 724 -41.21 12.43 15.09
N ALA A 725 -40.66 13.58 14.76
CA ALA A 725 -41.34 14.77 14.26
C ALA A 725 -41.12 14.93 12.74
N GLY A 726 -42.01 15.65 12.06
CA GLY A 726 -41.83 16.04 10.65
C GLY A 726 -41.87 14.92 9.59
N ASN A 727 -41.94 13.64 9.98
CA ASN A 727 -41.87 12.52 9.05
C ASN A 727 -43.11 12.38 8.16
N SER A 728 -42.90 11.95 6.90
CA SER A 728 -43.91 11.87 5.86
C SER A 728 -43.85 10.54 5.09
N GLY A 729 -45.02 10.03 4.66
CA GLY A 729 -45.14 8.89 3.75
C GLY A 729 -45.59 9.27 2.33
N ASN A 730 -45.60 10.56 2.02
CA ASN A 730 -45.96 11.04 0.68
C ASN A 730 -44.80 10.80 -0.30
N ASP A 731 -45.15 10.59 -1.56
CA ASP A 731 -44.21 10.49 -2.68
C ASP A 731 -43.24 11.69 -2.70
N PRO A 732 -41.90 11.47 -2.69
CA PRO A 732 -40.91 12.54 -2.79
C PRO A 732 -40.91 13.21 -4.17
N ARG A 733 -41.55 12.60 -5.18
CA ARG A 733 -41.66 13.11 -6.56
C ARG A 733 -40.28 13.40 -7.15
N PHE A 734 -39.47 12.35 -7.31
CA PHE A 734 -38.19 12.41 -8.02
C PHE A 734 -38.35 12.78 -9.50
N THR A 735 -37.41 13.55 -10.04
CA THR A 735 -37.42 14.07 -11.42
C THR A 735 -37.40 12.98 -12.47
N ASP A 736 -36.43 12.07 -12.40
CA ASP A 736 -36.37 10.89 -13.27
C ASP A 736 -35.78 9.69 -12.50
N PRO A 737 -36.58 9.00 -11.67
CA PRO A 737 -36.10 7.95 -10.77
C PRO A 737 -35.66 6.66 -11.48
N ALA A 738 -35.74 6.60 -12.81
CA ALA A 738 -35.27 5.48 -13.61
C ALA A 738 -34.12 5.88 -14.56
N GLY A 739 -33.69 7.15 -14.49
CA GLY A 739 -32.63 7.68 -15.33
C GLY A 739 -32.91 7.56 -16.83
N ARG A 740 -31.83 7.71 -17.60
CA ARG A 740 -31.87 7.69 -19.07
C ARG A 740 -32.03 6.28 -19.63
N ASP A 741 -31.72 5.24 -18.85
CA ASP A 741 -31.82 3.85 -19.28
C ASP A 741 -33.16 3.15 -18.96
N ASP A 742 -34.11 3.87 -18.35
CA ASP A 742 -35.40 3.37 -17.86
C ASP A 742 -35.26 2.27 -16.77
N VAL A 743 -34.13 2.19 -16.06
CA VAL A 743 -33.86 1.19 -15.00
C VAL A 743 -33.50 1.87 -13.67
N PRO A 744 -34.41 1.91 -12.68
CA PRO A 744 -34.11 2.43 -11.35
C PRO A 744 -32.99 1.66 -10.63
N GLY A 745 -32.16 2.38 -9.88
CA GLY A 745 -31.02 1.82 -9.16
C GLY A 745 -29.71 1.85 -9.97
N THR A 746 -29.62 2.72 -10.96
CA THR A 746 -28.44 2.88 -11.82
C THR A 746 -27.67 4.16 -11.48
N ALA A 747 -26.57 4.41 -12.20
CA ALA A 747 -25.72 5.57 -11.94
C ALA A 747 -26.32 6.88 -12.48
N ASP A 748 -27.37 6.81 -13.31
CA ASP A 748 -28.07 7.92 -13.94
C ASP A 748 -29.47 8.19 -13.36
N ASP A 749 -29.86 7.53 -12.26
CA ASP A 749 -31.02 7.86 -11.44
C ASP A 749 -31.05 9.37 -11.07
N ASP A 750 -32.09 10.11 -11.48
CA ASP A 750 -32.28 11.51 -11.07
C ASP A 750 -33.25 11.63 -9.89
N VAL A 751 -32.67 11.50 -8.69
CA VAL A 751 -33.36 11.60 -7.40
C VAL A 751 -33.53 13.04 -6.88
N ARG A 752 -33.42 14.06 -7.74
CA ARG A 752 -33.79 15.45 -7.41
C ARG A 752 -35.29 15.59 -7.24
N LEU A 753 -35.73 16.50 -6.37
CA LEU A 753 -37.16 16.78 -6.15
C LEU A 753 -37.78 17.54 -7.33
N MET A 754 -39.03 17.22 -7.68
CA MET A 754 -39.84 17.98 -8.64
C MET A 754 -40.70 19.08 -7.98
N PRO A 755 -41.14 20.10 -8.75
CA PRO A 755 -42.05 21.14 -8.26
C PRO A 755 -43.30 20.58 -7.57
N GLY A 756 -43.50 20.96 -6.31
CA GLY A 756 -44.61 20.48 -5.47
C GLY A 756 -44.38 19.09 -4.85
N SER A 757 -43.13 18.65 -4.73
CA SER A 757 -42.75 17.66 -3.71
C SER A 757 -43.05 18.20 -2.31
N GLY A 758 -43.38 17.30 -1.38
CA GLY A 758 -43.50 17.64 0.04
C GLY A 758 -42.17 17.70 0.79
N GLY A 759 -41.04 17.47 0.11
CA GLY A 759 -39.69 17.57 0.66
C GLY A 759 -39.06 18.96 0.57
N ILE A 760 -39.67 19.90 -0.17
CA ILE A 760 -39.12 21.24 -0.40
C ILE A 760 -39.41 22.14 0.81
N ASP A 761 -38.39 22.86 1.30
CA ASP A 761 -38.41 23.68 2.52
C ASP A 761 -38.96 22.92 3.76
N ALA A 762 -38.65 21.62 3.88
CA ALA A 762 -39.30 20.69 4.82
C ALA A 762 -38.37 20.00 5.85
N GLY A 763 -37.05 20.16 5.75
CA GLY A 763 -36.04 19.52 6.62
C GLY A 763 -35.73 20.27 7.91
N ASP A 764 -34.75 19.78 8.69
CA ASP A 764 -34.19 20.46 9.86
C ASP A 764 -32.81 21.08 9.55
N THR A 765 -32.77 22.40 9.33
CA THR A 765 -31.51 23.14 9.10
C THR A 765 -30.58 23.16 10.33
N SER A 766 -31.08 22.81 11.51
CA SER A 766 -30.29 22.69 12.75
C SER A 766 -29.43 21.42 12.77
N ALA A 767 -29.84 20.38 12.03
CA ALA A 767 -29.11 19.11 11.93
C ALA A 767 -27.98 19.15 10.89
N VAL A 768 -28.04 20.07 9.93
CA VAL A 768 -27.06 20.24 8.84
C VAL A 768 -25.67 20.52 9.42
N PRO A 769 -24.67 19.63 9.22
CA PRO A 769 -23.30 19.85 9.71
C PRO A 769 -22.65 21.03 8.97
N ILE A 770 -21.69 21.70 9.61
CA ILE A 770 -21.12 22.95 9.09
C ILE A 770 -20.25 22.73 7.84
N GLU A 771 -19.77 21.51 7.66
CA GLU A 771 -18.98 21.03 6.53
C GLU A 771 -19.86 20.84 5.27
N LEU A 772 -21.16 20.57 5.43
CA LEU A 772 -22.10 20.41 4.33
C LEU A 772 -22.58 21.78 3.81
N THR A 773 -21.71 22.43 3.06
CA THR A 773 -21.95 23.78 2.50
C THR A 773 -22.69 23.79 1.16
N ALA A 774 -22.59 22.70 0.40
CA ALA A 774 -23.27 22.49 -0.87
C ALA A 774 -24.22 21.28 -0.81
N ASP A 775 -25.22 21.23 -1.69
CA ASP A 775 -26.03 20.03 -1.94
C ASP A 775 -25.30 19.07 -2.91
N PHE A 776 -25.88 17.89 -3.15
CA PHE A 776 -25.30 16.91 -4.07
C PHE A 776 -25.26 17.39 -5.54
N SER A 777 -26.05 18.40 -5.89
CA SER A 777 -26.02 19.07 -7.20
C SER A 777 -24.88 20.10 -7.35
N GLY A 778 -24.16 20.41 -6.27
CA GLY A 778 -23.14 21.46 -6.21
C GLY A 778 -23.67 22.88 -6.01
N GLY A 779 -24.98 23.05 -5.79
CA GLY A 779 -25.60 24.29 -5.35
C GLY A 779 -25.43 24.51 -3.84
N PRO A 780 -25.78 25.70 -3.28
CA PRO A 780 -25.72 25.92 -1.83
C PRO A 780 -26.68 24.98 -1.09
N ARG A 781 -26.27 24.42 0.06
CA ARG A 781 -27.13 23.52 0.87
C ARG A 781 -28.32 24.20 1.57
N ARG A 782 -28.49 25.52 1.41
CA ARG A 782 -29.54 26.30 2.08
C ARG A 782 -30.11 27.29 1.09
N VAL A 783 -31.17 26.90 0.40
CA VAL A 783 -31.95 27.67 -0.56
C VAL A 783 -33.33 27.91 0.04
N ASP A 784 -33.89 29.11 -0.15
CA ASP A 784 -35.27 29.47 0.23
C ASP A 784 -36.07 29.59 -1.07
N ILE A 785 -37.22 28.92 -1.16
CA ILE A 785 -38.13 29.00 -2.30
C ILE A 785 -39.32 29.89 -1.94
N PRO A 786 -39.33 31.20 -2.29
CA PRO A 786 -40.17 32.21 -1.62
C PRO A 786 -41.70 32.10 -1.80
N LEU A 787 -42.17 31.07 -2.52
CA LEU A 787 -43.58 30.77 -2.78
C LEU A 787 -44.01 29.39 -2.27
N ILE A 788 -43.06 28.56 -1.82
CA ILE A 788 -43.31 27.38 -1.01
C ILE A 788 -43.31 27.83 0.46
N ALA A 789 -43.88 27.02 1.35
CA ALA A 789 -43.99 27.37 2.76
C ALA A 789 -43.03 26.49 3.56
N ASP A 790 -42.15 27.12 4.34
CA ASP A 790 -41.32 26.48 5.36
C ASP A 790 -42.18 25.55 6.23
N THR A 791 -42.08 24.25 6.01
CA THR A 791 -42.71 23.22 6.85
C THR A 791 -41.72 22.51 7.76
N GLY A 792 -40.42 22.68 7.47
CA GLY A 792 -39.31 22.22 8.29
C GLY A 792 -39.03 23.11 9.51
N VAL A 793 -37.83 22.98 10.06
CA VAL A 793 -37.39 23.70 11.27
C VAL A 793 -35.92 24.13 11.20
N GLY A 794 -35.53 24.96 12.18
CA GLY A 794 -34.16 25.47 12.31
C GLY A 794 -34.00 26.90 11.78
N PRO A 795 -32.75 27.37 11.60
CA PRO A 795 -32.48 28.70 11.08
C PRO A 795 -32.68 28.75 9.57
N ALA A 796 -33.51 29.68 9.09
CA ALA A 796 -33.75 29.89 7.65
C ALA A 796 -32.46 30.28 6.88
N PRO A 797 -32.31 29.91 5.58
CA PRO A 797 -33.25 29.10 4.79
C PRO A 797 -33.48 27.69 5.34
N VAL A 798 -34.72 27.20 5.24
CA VAL A 798 -35.05 25.83 5.64
C VAL A 798 -34.56 24.89 4.54
N VAL A 799 -33.81 23.85 4.91
CA VAL A 799 -33.28 22.90 3.92
C VAL A 799 -34.35 21.94 3.41
N ASP A 800 -34.13 21.43 2.21
CA ASP A 800 -34.92 20.34 1.65
C ASP A 800 -34.63 19.01 2.34
N ILE A 801 -35.62 18.12 2.34
CA ILE A 801 -35.45 16.72 2.70
C ILE A 801 -34.72 16.01 1.54
N GLY A 802 -33.62 15.32 1.83
CA GLY A 802 -32.79 14.58 0.86
C GLY A 802 -31.47 15.25 0.53
N ALA A 803 -30.69 14.60 -0.34
CA ALA A 803 -29.33 14.99 -0.73
C ALA A 803 -29.26 16.27 -1.59
N HIS A 804 -30.35 16.59 -2.29
CA HIS A 804 -30.44 17.75 -3.16
C HIS A 804 -31.24 18.87 -2.48
N GLU A 805 -30.94 20.11 -2.87
CA GLU A 805 -31.86 21.24 -2.68
C GLU A 805 -32.62 21.45 -4.00
N PHE A 806 -33.93 21.69 -3.92
CA PHE A 806 -34.73 22.08 -5.06
C PHE A 806 -34.34 23.49 -5.47
N ALA A 807 -33.37 23.61 -6.38
CA ALA A 807 -33.30 24.77 -7.24
C ALA A 807 -34.47 24.69 -8.24
N PRO A 808 -35.50 25.57 -8.19
CA PRO A 808 -36.35 25.78 -9.35
C PRO A 808 -35.41 26.11 -10.50
N ALA A 809 -35.45 25.28 -11.55
CA ALA A 809 -34.33 25.15 -12.48
C ALA A 809 -33.75 26.52 -12.84
N GLN A 810 -32.44 26.70 -12.62
CA GLN A 810 -31.75 27.78 -13.30
C GLN A 810 -31.95 27.52 -14.78
N CYS A 811 -32.85 28.30 -15.37
CA CYS A 811 -33.44 28.01 -16.66
C CYS A 811 -32.33 27.69 -17.66
N GLN A 812 -32.37 26.48 -18.25
CA GLN A 812 -31.57 26.26 -19.45
C GLN A 812 -31.98 27.36 -20.43
N SER A 813 -31.02 28.03 -21.05
CA SER A 813 -31.32 29.23 -21.83
C SER A 813 -32.28 28.86 -22.99
N GLY A 814 -33.54 29.28 -22.87
CA GLY A 814 -34.62 28.95 -23.80
C GLY A 814 -35.56 27.79 -23.40
N ASP A 815 -35.29 27.02 -22.35
CA ASP A 815 -36.32 26.15 -21.75
C ASP A 815 -37.31 27.04 -20.98
N LEU A 816 -38.54 27.10 -21.48
CA LEU A 816 -39.59 28.04 -21.05
C LEU A 816 -40.91 27.36 -20.72
N ASN A 817 -41.00 26.05 -20.97
CA ASN A 817 -42.05 25.19 -20.43
C ASN A 817 -41.59 24.46 -19.14
N GLY A 818 -40.28 24.41 -18.85
CA GLY A 818 -39.68 23.78 -17.68
C GLY A 818 -39.57 22.25 -17.77
N ASP A 819 -39.55 21.68 -18.97
CA ASP A 819 -39.44 20.22 -19.19
C ASP A 819 -37.99 19.70 -19.27
N GLY A 820 -37.00 20.60 -19.19
CA GLY A 820 -35.57 20.27 -19.22
C GLY A 820 -34.96 20.19 -20.61
N LEU A 821 -35.74 20.43 -21.68
CA LEU A 821 -35.31 20.34 -23.07
C LEU A 821 -35.70 21.60 -23.85
N LEU A 822 -34.74 22.22 -24.55
CA LEU A 822 -35.06 23.27 -25.51
C LEU A 822 -35.65 22.66 -26.80
N THR A 823 -36.95 22.87 -27.02
CA THR A 823 -37.70 22.28 -28.14
C THR A 823 -38.66 23.29 -28.80
N PRO A 824 -39.33 22.93 -29.92
CA PRO A 824 -40.41 23.76 -30.47
C PRO A 824 -41.62 23.96 -29.53
N LEU A 825 -41.68 23.25 -28.39
CA LEU A 825 -42.72 23.43 -27.36
C LEU A 825 -42.47 24.66 -26.46
N ASP A 826 -41.27 25.25 -26.51
CA ASP A 826 -40.92 26.50 -25.81
C ASP A 826 -41.31 27.77 -26.59
N VAL A 827 -41.61 27.63 -27.89
CA VAL A 827 -42.01 28.76 -28.74
C VAL A 827 -43.31 29.44 -28.25
N PRO A 828 -44.37 28.72 -27.82
CA PRO A 828 -45.55 29.33 -27.24
C PRO A 828 -45.31 30.14 -25.95
N PRO A 829 -44.66 29.64 -24.88
CA PRO A 829 -44.37 30.45 -23.69
C PRO A 829 -43.41 31.62 -23.99
N PHE A 830 -42.43 31.45 -24.90
CA PHE A 830 -41.60 32.56 -25.37
C PHE A 830 -42.41 33.66 -26.10
N ALA A 831 -43.36 33.27 -26.95
CA ALA A 831 -44.22 34.24 -27.62
C ALA A 831 -45.18 34.96 -26.65
N ALA A 832 -45.53 34.32 -25.53
CA ALA A 832 -46.37 34.91 -24.49
C ALA A 832 -45.63 35.96 -23.64
N SER A 833 -44.35 35.75 -23.32
CA SER A 833 -43.55 36.70 -22.55
C SER A 833 -43.31 38.03 -23.29
N LEU A 834 -43.07 37.98 -24.61
CA LEU A 834 -42.92 39.16 -25.47
C LEU A 834 -44.15 40.07 -25.52
N VAL A 835 -45.32 39.57 -25.12
CA VAL A 835 -46.57 40.36 -25.00
C VAL A 835 -46.95 40.67 -23.54
N GLY A 836 -46.03 40.44 -22.59
CA GLY A 836 -46.17 40.80 -21.18
C GLY A 836 -46.97 39.80 -20.34
N ALA A 837 -47.16 38.56 -20.79
CA ALA A 837 -47.59 37.48 -19.91
C ALA A 837 -46.39 36.99 -19.09
N PRO A 838 -46.51 36.73 -17.77
CA PRO A 838 -45.45 36.05 -17.04
C PRO A 838 -45.28 34.63 -17.62
N PRO A 839 -44.04 34.16 -17.86
CA PRO A 839 -43.79 32.80 -18.32
C PRO A 839 -44.19 31.76 -17.26
N GLU A 840 -44.47 30.54 -17.71
CA GLU A 840 -45.02 29.49 -16.83
C GLU A 840 -43.97 28.91 -15.85
N SER A 841 -42.70 28.93 -16.23
CA SER A 841 -41.57 28.42 -15.43
C SER A 841 -40.32 29.32 -15.46
N CYS A 842 -39.98 29.93 -16.61
CA CYS A 842 -38.63 30.47 -16.85
C CYS A 842 -38.56 31.81 -17.59
N THR A 843 -37.58 32.66 -17.27
CA THR A 843 -37.46 34.01 -17.86
C THR A 843 -37.10 33.97 -19.36
N ALA A 844 -37.73 34.85 -20.13
CA ALA A 844 -37.47 35.05 -21.55
C ALA A 844 -36.49 36.20 -21.85
N ASP A 845 -35.98 36.86 -20.82
CA ASP A 845 -34.78 37.70 -20.87
C ASP A 845 -33.55 36.77 -20.89
N LEU A 846 -33.04 36.48 -22.08
CA LEU A 846 -31.95 35.54 -22.32
C LEU A 846 -30.59 36.24 -22.39
N ASN A 847 -30.58 37.57 -22.59
CA ASN A 847 -29.37 38.39 -22.59
C ASN A 847 -29.06 38.99 -21.19
N ASN A 848 -30.02 38.94 -20.27
CA ASN A 848 -30.01 39.46 -18.90
C ASN A 848 -29.88 41.00 -18.80
N ASP A 849 -30.52 41.74 -19.72
CA ASP A 849 -30.55 43.21 -19.76
C ASP A 849 -31.78 43.84 -19.07
N GLY A 850 -32.71 43.02 -18.58
CA GLY A 850 -33.91 43.40 -17.85
C GLY A 850 -35.18 43.49 -18.72
N TRP A 851 -35.11 43.09 -19.99
CA TRP A 851 -36.23 43.13 -20.94
C TRP A 851 -36.36 41.80 -21.68
N SER A 852 -37.53 41.51 -22.25
CA SER A 852 -37.71 40.44 -23.22
C SER A 852 -38.03 41.08 -24.57
N ASP A 853 -37.03 41.18 -25.45
CA ASP A 853 -37.08 41.99 -26.67
C ASP A 853 -36.57 41.26 -27.93
N ALA A 854 -36.30 42.00 -29.00
CA ALA A 854 -35.83 41.44 -30.27
C ALA A 854 -34.44 40.76 -30.19
N LEU A 855 -33.61 41.09 -29.20
CA LEU A 855 -32.32 40.46 -28.95
C LEU A 855 -32.51 39.05 -28.37
N ASP A 856 -33.46 38.88 -27.45
CA ASP A 856 -33.80 37.56 -26.90
C ASP A 856 -34.43 36.66 -27.97
N VAL A 857 -35.25 37.22 -28.86
CA VAL A 857 -35.79 36.48 -30.02
C VAL A 857 -34.65 35.91 -30.87
N GLN A 858 -33.58 36.67 -31.06
CA GLN A 858 -32.41 36.22 -31.82
C GLN A 858 -31.63 35.13 -31.06
N LEU A 859 -31.44 35.27 -29.74
CA LEU A 859 -30.79 34.26 -28.90
C LEU A 859 -31.59 32.96 -28.87
N PHE A 860 -32.89 33.03 -28.52
CA PHE A 860 -33.81 31.90 -28.50
C PHE A 860 -33.84 31.14 -29.83
N THR A 861 -33.93 31.87 -30.96
CA THR A 861 -33.89 31.26 -32.29
C THR A 861 -32.53 30.62 -32.61
N THR A 862 -31.43 31.17 -32.09
CA THR A 862 -30.09 30.59 -32.29
C THR A 862 -29.92 29.30 -31.49
N LEU A 863 -30.42 29.28 -30.25
CA LEU A 863 -30.37 28.13 -29.36
C LEU A 863 -31.27 26.99 -29.90
N LEU A 864 -32.50 27.30 -30.31
CA LEU A 864 -33.48 26.33 -30.86
C LEU A 864 -33.04 25.72 -32.22
N LEU A 865 -32.08 26.34 -32.90
CA LEU A 865 -31.54 25.88 -34.19
C LEU A 865 -30.09 25.34 -34.08
N ALA A 866 -29.56 25.21 -32.87
CA ALA A 866 -28.30 24.52 -32.64
C ALA A 866 -28.46 23.00 -32.90
N PRO A 867 -27.50 22.34 -33.56
CA PRO A 867 -27.60 20.93 -33.96
C PRO A 867 -27.25 19.92 -32.85
#